data_AF-A0A933T7G7-F1
#
_entry.id   AF-A0A933T7G7-F1
#
_cell.length_a   1.000
_cell.length_b   1.000
_cell.length_c   1.000
_cell.angle_alpha   90.00
_cell.angle_beta   90.00
_cell.angle_gamma   90.00
#
_symmetry.space_group_name_H-M   'P 1'
#
loop_
_entity.id
_entity.type
_entity.pdbx_description
1 polymer ?
#
loop_
_entity_poly.entity_id
_entity_poly.type
_entity_poly.pdbx_seq_one_letter_code
_entity_poly.pdbx_strand_id
1 'polypeptide(L)'
;MKLKLNLQKKSVLVIAVVLFLTLGINTAVLTFFAADKFKSAIHSKTTAIAEGMQREIGKALNLGIPVEYIEGASEKLQELVTRDKDIAYSMVIDTKGKVLFHSDLSLVGRELQDKVTLNAASSSVKLIQKYDSFYDLSLPLKGADNKQVGALRVGIKASSVNAQIYNLIFLALGVSALSFLLSLVLVSFSVSKFITKPIMNMEKAAGQIASGNLTIDIEAKGEDEIASLGRAINRMASNLKDMLMRIRSVTDSVSDGTVNIASASDKVLKGANLQHNTIEKTAGFIEEIDNSISSVAMSAESLSVSSEETSSAIIEMATSIEKVAESANVFSISASDAASSIEEMAATIKEIAESLELLSASSEETASSLTEINSAVKEVENNAVESVALAEKVTVEASEKGMNAANAAIKGMDDIKQSVGALAEVINRLGKRSEEIGQILNVIAEVADQTNLLALNAAILAAQAGEHGKSFAVVADEIKSLAGKTSLSTKEIASLVDSVQSETRASVEMAEKGIGSVEKGAKLVREVNVALKSILDSSHLSTEKAKIIQRATTEEAYVIKQITEAITSISEQVDHISKATKEQNKGSKLIIEAVERIKELSHHVRNATGEQSSGSKQISETIGNVSHQAEQIAGATANQRERSREIVTSIESIKKIAGESVSLVNTMNTAIKSMEEEAKTLLSELQKFKV
;
A
#
# COMPACT_ATOMS: atom_id res chain seq x y z
N MET A 1 87.83 77.03 3.79
CA MET A 1 87.17 77.37 2.52
C MET A 1 87.83 76.60 1.37
N LYS A 2 87.39 75.35 1.13
CA LYS A 2 87.89 74.52 0.02
C LYS A 2 87.19 74.98 -1.26
N LEU A 3 87.88 75.71 -2.14
CA LEU A 3 87.36 75.98 -3.48
C LEU A 3 87.13 74.63 -4.20
N LYS A 4 85.88 74.17 -4.28
CA LYS A 4 85.50 73.03 -5.13
C LYS A 4 85.59 73.48 -6.59
N LEU A 5 86.79 73.41 -7.18
CA LEU A 5 86.95 73.55 -8.63
C LEU A 5 86.20 72.39 -9.32
N ASN A 6 85.26 72.73 -10.22
CA ASN A 6 84.60 71.83 -11.17
C ASN A 6 85.68 71.03 -11.95
N LEU A 7 85.39 69.75 -12.25
CA LEU A 7 86.25 68.82 -12.99
C LEU A 7 86.96 69.48 -14.18
N GLN A 8 86.25 70.32 -14.94
CA GLN A 8 86.78 71.08 -16.07
C GLN A 8 87.97 71.98 -15.71
N LYS A 9 87.91 72.69 -14.58
CA LYS A 9 89.00 73.60 -14.13
C LYS A 9 90.19 72.82 -13.57
N LYS A 10 89.97 71.62 -13.02
CA LYS A 10 91.06 70.76 -12.52
C LYS A 10 91.87 70.17 -13.68
N SER A 11 91.22 69.72 -14.75
CA SER A 11 91.89 69.12 -15.90
C SER A 11 92.80 70.11 -16.65
N VAL A 12 92.37 71.37 -16.78
CA VAL A 12 93.15 72.41 -17.49
C VAL A 12 94.41 72.83 -16.72
N LEU A 13 94.34 72.87 -15.38
CA LEU A 13 95.47 73.29 -14.54
C LEU A 13 96.65 72.29 -14.59
N VAL A 14 96.36 71.00 -14.62
CA VAL A 14 97.38 69.94 -14.64
C VAL A 14 98.17 69.94 -15.96
N ILE A 15 97.51 70.21 -17.09
CA ILE A 15 98.14 70.21 -18.42
C ILE A 15 99.07 71.43 -18.60
N ALA A 16 98.73 72.58 -18.02
CA ALA A 16 99.54 73.80 -18.13
C ALA A 16 100.92 73.70 -17.44
N VAL A 17 101.03 72.97 -16.33
CA VAL A 17 102.28 72.83 -15.56
C VAL A 17 103.31 71.95 -16.30
N VAL A 18 102.86 70.92 -17.02
CA VAL A 18 103.74 70.01 -17.77
C VAL A 18 104.36 70.68 -19.01
N LEU A 19 103.65 71.61 -19.63
CA LEU A 19 104.12 72.35 -20.81
C LEU A 19 105.21 73.40 -20.48
N PHE A 20 105.24 73.94 -19.26
CA PHE A 20 106.22 74.97 -18.90
C PHE A 20 107.62 74.38 -18.61
N LEU A 21 107.68 73.18 -18.03
CA LEU A 21 108.94 72.49 -17.71
C LEU A 21 109.70 71.99 -18.94
N THR A 22 108.98 71.62 -20.01
CA THR A 22 109.58 71.10 -21.25
C THR A 22 110.24 72.19 -22.10
N LEU A 23 109.75 73.44 -22.03
CA LEU A 23 110.28 74.56 -22.82
C LEU A 23 111.65 75.08 -22.31
N GLY A 24 111.87 75.03 -21.00
CA GLY A 24 113.11 75.51 -20.38
C GLY A 24 114.34 74.67 -20.73
N ILE A 25 114.18 73.34 -20.82
CA ILE A 25 115.27 72.41 -21.11
C ILE A 25 115.75 72.55 -22.56
N ASN A 26 114.82 72.78 -23.51
CA ASN A 26 115.15 72.89 -24.93
C ASN A 26 116.04 74.12 -25.26
N THR A 27 115.83 75.23 -24.54
CA THR A 27 116.54 76.50 -24.81
C THR A 27 118.01 76.46 -24.36
N ALA A 28 118.34 75.70 -23.31
CA ALA A 28 119.72 75.58 -22.84
C ALA A 28 120.62 74.75 -23.77
N VAL A 29 120.05 73.74 -24.44
CA VAL A 29 120.80 72.80 -25.32
C VAL A 29 121.25 73.47 -26.62
N LEU A 30 120.42 74.35 -27.21
CA LEU A 30 120.74 75.01 -28.48
C LEU A 30 121.91 76.01 -28.37
N THR A 31 122.04 76.70 -27.23
CA THR A 31 123.05 77.75 -27.05
C THR A 31 124.47 77.19 -26.96
N PHE A 32 124.64 75.96 -26.46
CA PHE A 32 125.96 75.31 -26.34
C PHE A 32 126.54 74.88 -27.70
N PHE A 33 125.70 74.37 -28.61
CA PHE A 33 126.16 73.87 -29.92
C PHE A 33 126.59 74.99 -30.89
N ALA A 34 126.06 76.20 -30.76
CA ALA A 34 126.36 77.30 -31.68
C ALA A 34 127.77 77.90 -31.51
N ALA A 35 128.30 77.93 -30.28
CA ALA A 35 129.60 78.53 -29.99
C ALA A 35 130.79 77.70 -30.50
N ASP A 36 130.68 76.38 -30.46
CA ASP A 36 131.77 75.47 -30.84
C ASP A 36 132.05 75.46 -32.35
N LYS A 37 130.98 75.54 -33.16
CA LYS A 37 131.07 75.45 -34.63
C LYS A 37 131.77 76.66 -35.27
N PHE A 38 131.69 77.84 -34.67
CA PHE A 38 132.25 79.09 -35.23
C PHE A 38 133.78 79.15 -35.12
N LYS A 39 134.36 78.56 -34.07
CA LYS A 39 135.82 78.55 -33.85
C LYS A 39 136.57 77.75 -34.92
N SER A 40 135.97 76.66 -35.40
CA SER A 40 136.57 75.80 -36.45
C SER A 40 136.58 76.44 -37.85
N ALA A 41 135.66 77.37 -38.15
CA ALA A 41 135.55 77.97 -39.49
C ALA A 41 136.71 78.93 -39.84
N ILE A 42 137.23 79.69 -38.86
CA ILE A 42 138.28 80.69 -39.10
C ILE A 42 139.66 80.04 -39.32
N HIS A 43 140.00 78.95 -38.62
CA HIS A 43 141.28 78.25 -38.81
C HIS A 43 141.46 77.66 -40.21
N SER A 44 140.38 77.21 -40.85
CA SER A 44 140.43 76.60 -42.17
C SER A 44 140.78 77.63 -43.26
N LYS A 45 140.13 78.81 -43.24
CA LYS A 45 140.30 79.86 -44.26
C LYS A 45 141.74 80.39 -44.34
N THR A 46 142.37 80.65 -43.20
CA THR A 46 143.70 81.28 -43.18
C THR A 46 144.83 80.32 -43.54
N THR A 47 144.64 79.03 -43.29
CA THR A 47 145.60 77.99 -43.68
C THR A 47 145.81 77.95 -45.20
N ALA A 48 144.71 77.98 -45.95
CA ALA A 48 144.73 77.89 -47.42
C ALA A 48 145.49 79.06 -48.08
N ILE A 49 145.41 80.24 -47.48
CA ILE A 49 146.05 81.46 -47.97
C ILE A 49 147.58 81.41 -47.75
N ALA A 50 148.03 80.94 -46.58
CA ALA A 50 149.46 80.86 -46.26
C ALA A 50 150.19 79.78 -47.07
N GLU A 51 149.56 78.63 -47.33
CA GLU A 51 150.13 77.55 -48.15
C GLU A 51 150.27 77.92 -49.64
N GLY A 52 149.39 78.80 -50.15
CA GLY A 52 149.49 79.34 -51.51
C GLY A 52 150.76 80.17 -51.70
N MET A 53 151.11 80.96 -50.70
CA MET A 53 152.30 81.82 -50.72
C MET A 53 153.60 81.05 -50.46
N GLN A 54 153.56 80.05 -49.58
CA GLN A 54 154.65 79.10 -49.38
C GLN A 54 155.02 78.38 -50.69
N ARG A 55 154.02 78.03 -51.52
CA ARG A 55 154.25 77.41 -52.84
C ARG A 55 154.92 78.35 -53.84
N GLU A 56 154.57 79.63 -53.85
CA GLU A 56 155.24 80.61 -54.73
C GLU A 56 156.69 80.84 -54.33
N ILE A 57 156.96 81.02 -53.04
CA ILE A 57 158.32 81.21 -52.52
C ILE A 57 159.15 79.93 -52.72
N GLY A 58 158.54 78.76 -52.52
CA GLY A 58 159.19 77.47 -52.76
C GLY A 58 159.62 77.24 -54.22
N LYS A 59 158.92 77.81 -55.21
CA LYS A 59 159.32 77.70 -56.63
C LYS A 59 160.64 78.42 -56.91
N ALA A 60 160.86 79.59 -56.31
CA ALA A 60 162.10 80.34 -56.43
C ALA A 60 163.27 79.62 -55.72
N LEU A 61 163.00 79.01 -54.55
CA LEU A 61 164.00 78.25 -53.80
C LEU A 61 164.46 76.96 -54.50
N ASN A 62 163.55 76.29 -55.20
CA ASN A 62 163.88 75.09 -55.99
C ASN A 62 164.70 75.38 -57.25
N LEU A 63 164.72 76.64 -57.72
CA LEU A 63 165.59 77.09 -58.82
C LEU A 63 167.03 77.39 -58.35
N GLY A 64 167.34 77.14 -57.07
CA GLY A 64 168.66 77.40 -56.49
C GLY A 64 168.89 78.85 -56.06
N ILE A 65 167.87 79.72 -56.15
CA ILE A 65 167.95 81.11 -55.70
C ILE A 65 167.90 81.11 -54.16
N PRO A 66 168.92 81.61 -53.46
CA PRO A 66 168.88 81.72 -52.00
C PRO A 66 167.74 82.64 -51.59
N VAL A 67 167.07 82.32 -50.48
CA VAL A 67 165.82 82.99 -50.08
C VAL A 67 165.99 84.50 -49.94
N GLU A 68 167.18 84.96 -49.55
CA GLU A 68 167.54 86.37 -49.37
C GLU A 68 167.50 87.21 -50.67
N TYR A 69 167.58 86.58 -51.85
CA TYR A 69 167.64 87.25 -53.16
C TYR A 69 166.34 87.15 -53.97
N ILE A 70 165.23 86.73 -53.36
CA ILE A 70 163.94 86.60 -54.04
C ILE A 70 163.28 87.99 -54.18
N GLU A 71 163.56 88.65 -55.29
CA GLU A 71 162.98 89.95 -55.64
C GLU A 71 161.45 89.91 -55.70
N GLY A 72 160.80 90.97 -55.19
CA GLY A 72 159.34 91.13 -55.16
C GLY A 72 158.61 90.40 -54.01
N ALA A 73 159.31 89.62 -53.16
CA ALA A 73 158.66 88.85 -52.08
C ALA A 73 157.92 89.73 -51.06
N SER A 74 158.52 90.85 -50.63
CA SER A 74 157.87 91.78 -49.68
C SER A 74 156.60 92.43 -50.25
N GLU A 75 156.56 92.77 -51.55
CA GLU A 75 155.39 93.38 -52.20
C GLU A 75 154.19 92.43 -52.21
N LYS A 76 154.41 91.14 -52.50
CA LYS A 76 153.34 90.12 -52.43
C LYS A 76 152.85 89.86 -51.00
N LEU A 77 153.75 89.84 -50.03
CA LEU A 77 153.37 89.71 -48.61
C LEU A 77 152.55 90.92 -48.15
N GLN A 78 152.88 92.12 -48.65
CA GLN A 78 152.12 93.34 -48.42
C GLN A 78 150.76 93.31 -49.11
N GLU A 79 150.68 92.81 -50.34
CA GLU A 79 149.42 92.65 -51.08
C GLU A 79 148.44 91.73 -50.32
N LEU A 80 148.93 90.67 -49.67
CA LEU A 80 148.07 89.77 -48.89
C LEU A 80 147.40 90.44 -47.69
N VAL A 81 148.16 91.25 -46.95
CA VAL A 81 147.65 92.00 -45.80
C VAL A 81 146.69 93.10 -46.25
N THR A 82 146.90 93.64 -47.44
CA THR A 82 146.02 94.66 -48.04
C THR A 82 144.72 94.04 -48.58
N ARG A 83 144.78 92.81 -49.10
CA ARG A 83 143.63 92.12 -49.70
C ARG A 83 142.69 91.46 -48.68
N ASP A 84 143.22 90.94 -47.58
CA ASP A 84 142.41 90.32 -46.52
C ASP A 84 142.54 91.10 -45.21
N LYS A 85 141.48 91.83 -44.85
CA LYS A 85 141.42 92.70 -43.65
C LYS A 85 141.57 91.93 -42.34
N ASP A 86 141.37 90.62 -42.36
CA ASP A 86 141.53 89.74 -41.20
C ASP A 86 143.02 89.42 -40.93
N ILE A 87 143.88 89.51 -41.95
CA ILE A 87 145.34 89.33 -41.81
C ILE A 87 145.96 90.63 -41.32
N ALA A 88 146.75 90.53 -40.25
CA ALA A 88 147.42 91.65 -39.61
C ALA A 88 148.83 91.87 -40.14
N TYR A 89 149.58 90.80 -40.36
CA TYR A 89 150.93 90.85 -40.92
C TYR A 89 151.26 89.55 -41.63
N SER A 90 152.26 89.61 -42.51
CA SER A 90 152.80 88.46 -43.23
C SER A 90 154.32 88.64 -43.37
N MET A 91 155.13 87.66 -43.00
CA MET A 91 156.59 87.80 -43.00
C MET A 91 157.31 86.49 -43.29
N VAL A 92 158.55 86.57 -43.77
CA VAL A 92 159.47 85.46 -43.96
C VAL A 92 160.69 85.70 -43.08
N ILE A 93 161.07 84.69 -42.31
CA ILE A 93 162.22 84.71 -41.42
C ILE A 93 163.23 83.63 -41.80
N ASP A 94 164.51 83.83 -41.49
CA ASP A 94 165.54 82.80 -41.61
C ASP A 94 165.48 81.79 -40.45
N THR A 95 166.40 80.82 -40.45
CA THR A 95 166.51 79.78 -39.40
C THR A 95 166.99 80.32 -38.05
N LYS A 96 167.39 81.58 -37.96
CA LYS A 96 167.81 82.28 -36.74
C LYS A 96 166.79 83.32 -36.26
N GLY A 97 165.67 83.48 -36.97
CA GLY A 97 164.61 84.44 -36.64
C GLY A 97 164.83 85.84 -37.20
N LYS A 98 165.77 86.03 -38.13
CA LYS A 98 165.96 87.29 -38.84
C LYS A 98 164.90 87.46 -39.91
N VAL A 99 164.23 88.61 -39.93
CA VAL A 99 163.20 88.92 -40.92
C VAL A 99 163.85 89.21 -42.27
N LEU A 100 163.55 88.35 -43.24
CA LEU A 100 164.05 88.46 -44.62
C LEU A 100 163.08 89.26 -45.48
N PHE A 101 161.78 89.02 -45.32
CA PHE A 101 160.73 89.77 -46.00
C PHE A 101 159.57 90.00 -45.05
N HIS A 102 158.88 91.12 -45.17
CA HIS A 102 157.72 91.44 -44.34
C HIS A 102 156.75 92.29 -45.12
N SER A 103 155.46 92.15 -44.84
CA SER A 103 154.38 93.00 -45.34
C SER A 103 154.47 94.46 -44.86
N ASP A 104 155.43 94.73 -43.97
CA ASP A 104 155.77 96.05 -43.44
C ASP A 104 157.29 96.17 -43.59
N LEU A 105 157.69 96.94 -44.60
CA LEU A 105 159.08 97.07 -45.05
C LEU A 105 160.00 97.61 -43.95
N SER A 106 159.47 98.31 -42.94
CA SER A 106 160.26 98.87 -41.83
C SER A 106 160.84 97.80 -40.87
N LEU A 107 160.34 96.57 -40.96
CA LEU A 107 160.72 95.46 -40.09
C LEU A 107 161.73 94.49 -40.75
N VAL A 108 162.01 94.65 -42.04
CA VAL A 108 162.97 93.82 -42.78
C VAL A 108 164.39 94.02 -42.22
N GLY A 109 165.12 92.92 -42.02
CA GLY A 109 166.46 92.92 -41.47
C GLY A 109 166.55 92.90 -39.94
N ARG A 110 165.43 93.07 -39.22
CA ARG A 110 165.39 92.93 -37.75
C ARG A 110 165.44 91.46 -37.34
N GLU A 111 166.15 91.16 -36.26
CA GLU A 111 166.09 89.86 -35.60
C GLU A 111 164.99 89.84 -34.55
N LEU A 112 164.02 88.94 -34.72
CA LEU A 112 162.91 88.74 -33.81
C LEU A 112 163.23 87.55 -32.89
N GLN A 113 163.40 87.83 -31.60
CA GLN A 113 163.80 86.85 -30.57
C GLN A 113 162.60 86.34 -29.74
N ASP A 114 161.36 86.64 -30.11
CA ASP A 114 160.19 86.20 -29.34
C ASP A 114 159.92 84.70 -29.49
N LYS A 115 159.28 84.12 -28.47
CA LYS A 115 159.04 82.69 -28.36
C LYS A 115 158.24 82.13 -29.55
N VAL A 116 157.33 82.92 -30.14
CA VAL A 116 156.53 82.49 -31.29
C VAL A 116 157.41 82.44 -32.54
N THR A 117 158.26 83.44 -32.76
CA THR A 117 159.25 83.46 -33.85
C THR A 117 160.27 82.32 -33.76
N LEU A 118 160.85 82.09 -32.58
CA LEU A 118 161.85 81.02 -32.38
C LEU A 118 161.25 79.62 -32.60
N ASN A 119 160.00 79.42 -32.17
CA ASN A 119 159.25 78.19 -32.45
C ASN A 119 158.98 78.02 -33.95
N ALA A 120 158.71 79.10 -34.67
CA ALA A 120 158.48 79.06 -36.11
C ALA A 120 159.77 78.75 -36.91
N ALA A 121 160.92 79.31 -36.51
CA ALA A 121 162.20 79.12 -37.20
C ALA A 121 162.79 77.71 -37.01
N SER A 122 162.52 77.07 -35.87
CA SER A 122 163.00 75.72 -35.53
C SER A 122 162.01 74.60 -35.88
N SER A 123 160.75 74.94 -36.14
CA SER A 123 159.72 73.95 -36.46
C SER A 123 159.69 73.61 -37.94
N SER A 124 159.72 72.30 -38.23
CA SER A 124 159.61 71.72 -39.57
C SER A 124 158.16 71.37 -39.95
N VAL A 125 157.19 71.77 -39.12
CA VAL A 125 155.74 71.59 -39.32
C VAL A 125 154.98 72.88 -39.04
N LYS A 126 153.77 72.98 -39.62
CA LYS A 126 152.84 74.11 -39.44
C LYS A 126 152.51 74.33 -37.96
N LEU A 127 152.69 75.54 -37.47
CA LEU A 127 152.27 75.95 -36.12
C LEU A 127 151.23 77.05 -36.17
N ILE A 128 150.20 76.95 -35.33
CA ILE A 128 149.28 78.05 -35.04
C ILE A 128 149.43 78.41 -33.57
N GLN A 129 149.84 79.65 -33.29
CA GLN A 129 150.16 80.12 -31.94
C GLN A 129 149.46 81.46 -31.72
N LYS A 130 148.93 81.70 -30.51
CA LYS A 130 148.37 83.00 -30.18
C LYS A 130 149.54 83.96 -29.88
N TYR A 131 149.58 85.08 -30.59
CA TYR A 131 150.61 86.10 -30.43
C TYR A 131 149.94 87.45 -30.22
N ASP A 132 149.91 87.89 -28.96
CA ASP A 132 149.22 89.10 -28.48
C ASP A 132 147.74 89.15 -28.93
N SER A 133 147.37 90.17 -29.72
CA SER A 133 146.01 90.42 -30.21
C SER A 133 145.68 89.62 -31.48
N PHE A 134 146.54 88.67 -31.85
CA PHE A 134 146.46 87.92 -33.10
C PHE A 134 146.64 86.41 -32.89
N TYR A 135 146.20 85.64 -33.88
CA TYR A 135 146.61 84.25 -34.06
C TYR A 135 147.66 84.19 -35.18
N ASP A 136 148.87 83.80 -34.83
CA ASP A 136 150.00 83.60 -35.72
C ASP A 136 149.96 82.19 -36.33
N LEU A 137 150.08 82.11 -37.65
CA LEU A 137 150.24 80.89 -38.41
C LEU A 137 151.63 80.88 -39.07
N SER A 138 152.41 79.85 -38.78
CA SER A 138 153.80 79.69 -39.25
C SER A 138 153.97 78.44 -40.12
N LEU A 139 154.67 78.56 -41.26
CA LEU A 139 154.94 77.53 -42.26
C LEU A 139 156.44 77.47 -42.63
N PRO A 140 157.10 76.30 -42.67
CA PRO A 140 158.54 76.19 -42.97
C PRO A 140 158.85 76.37 -44.47
N LEU A 141 159.96 77.02 -44.81
CA LEU A 141 160.48 77.16 -46.19
C LEU A 141 161.72 76.27 -46.36
N LYS A 142 161.75 75.46 -47.42
CA LYS A 142 162.83 74.49 -47.70
C LYS A 142 163.55 74.81 -49.02
N GLY A 143 164.87 74.62 -49.04
CA GLY A 143 165.72 74.77 -50.23
C GLY A 143 165.73 73.51 -51.11
N ALA A 144 166.42 73.59 -52.25
CA ALA A 144 166.53 72.49 -53.22
C ALA A 144 167.20 71.21 -52.64
N ASP A 145 167.97 71.32 -51.56
CA ASP A 145 168.55 70.20 -50.80
C ASP A 145 167.59 69.64 -49.72
N ASN A 146 166.33 70.11 -49.73
CA ASN A 146 165.29 69.81 -48.76
C ASN A 146 165.61 70.24 -47.31
N LYS A 147 166.65 71.06 -47.09
CA LYS A 147 166.93 71.66 -45.78
C LYS A 147 166.12 72.92 -45.58
N GLN A 148 165.74 73.17 -44.33
CA GLN A 148 164.99 74.36 -43.96
C GLN A 148 165.89 75.58 -44.06
N VAL A 149 165.43 76.57 -44.81
CA VAL A 149 166.11 77.84 -45.06
C VAL A 149 165.39 79.01 -44.41
N GLY A 150 164.17 78.78 -43.88
CA GLY A 150 163.41 79.80 -43.16
C GLY A 150 161.98 79.38 -42.82
N ALA A 151 161.13 80.34 -42.47
CA ALA A 151 159.70 80.15 -42.26
C ALA A 151 158.87 81.36 -42.70
N LEU A 152 157.72 81.12 -43.34
CA LEU A 152 156.68 82.10 -43.65
C LEU A 152 155.69 82.17 -42.48
N ARG A 153 155.33 83.36 -42.03
CA ARG A 153 154.41 83.63 -40.92
C ARG A 153 153.32 84.59 -41.33
N VAL A 154 152.10 84.36 -40.84
CA VAL A 154 150.90 85.16 -41.13
C VAL A 154 150.09 85.33 -39.85
N GLY A 155 149.90 86.56 -39.37
CA GLY A 155 149.09 86.86 -38.17
C GLY A 155 147.66 87.28 -38.50
N ILE A 156 146.64 86.86 -37.73
CA ILE A 156 145.19 87.16 -37.95
C ILE A 156 144.59 87.90 -36.74
N LYS A 157 143.82 88.96 -36.92
CA LYS A 157 143.17 89.76 -35.83
C LYS A 157 142.12 88.96 -35.04
N ALA A 158 142.17 89.04 -33.70
CA ALA A 158 141.20 88.36 -32.83
C ALA A 158 139.79 89.01 -32.79
N SER A 159 139.64 90.28 -33.18
CA SER A 159 138.38 91.03 -33.09
C SER A 159 137.32 90.68 -34.14
N SER A 160 137.71 90.05 -35.27
CA SER A 160 136.76 89.60 -36.30
C SER A 160 135.84 88.44 -35.85
N VAL A 161 136.05 87.89 -34.66
CA VAL A 161 135.29 86.74 -34.12
C VAL A 161 134.02 87.16 -33.35
N ASN A 162 133.94 88.39 -32.82
CA ASN A 162 132.95 88.72 -31.78
C ASN A 162 131.63 89.40 -32.22
N ALA A 163 131.45 89.77 -33.49
CA ALA A 163 130.24 90.52 -33.92
C ALA A 163 129.03 89.64 -34.33
N GLN A 164 129.23 88.36 -34.66
CA GLN A 164 128.14 87.51 -35.19
C GLN A 164 127.38 86.69 -34.13
N ILE A 165 127.92 86.55 -32.92
CA ILE A 165 127.35 85.69 -31.86
C ILE A 165 126.08 86.30 -31.23
N TYR A 166 125.99 87.63 -31.10
CA TYR A 166 124.86 88.28 -30.43
C TYR A 166 123.54 88.24 -31.22
N ASN A 167 123.59 88.23 -32.56
CA ASN A 167 122.38 88.22 -33.39
C ASN A 167 121.64 86.87 -33.36
N LEU A 168 122.34 85.77 -33.07
CA LEU A 168 121.78 84.43 -32.97
C LEU A 168 120.99 84.19 -31.67
N ILE A 169 121.35 84.87 -30.58
CA ILE A 169 120.69 84.70 -29.27
C ILE A 169 119.31 85.39 -29.23
N PHE A 170 119.14 86.52 -29.93
CA PHE A 170 117.89 87.28 -29.90
C PHE A 170 116.75 86.63 -30.71
N LEU A 171 117.07 85.92 -31.80
CA LEU A 171 116.08 85.21 -32.62
C LEU A 171 115.48 83.99 -31.90
N ALA A 172 116.27 83.30 -31.07
CA ALA A 172 115.85 82.09 -30.37
C ALA A 172 114.81 82.35 -29.25
N LEU A 173 114.87 83.51 -28.59
CA LEU A 173 113.91 83.89 -27.54
C LEU A 173 112.51 84.24 -28.10
N GLY A 174 112.44 84.76 -29.32
CA GLY A 174 111.18 85.16 -29.96
C GLY A 174 110.28 83.98 -30.39
N VAL A 175 110.88 82.89 -30.87
CA VAL A 175 110.11 81.72 -31.37
C VAL A 175 109.50 80.90 -30.21
N SER A 176 110.18 80.86 -29.06
CA SER A 176 109.72 80.13 -27.87
C SER A 176 108.48 80.76 -27.22
N ALA A 177 108.35 82.08 -27.23
CA ALA A 177 107.21 82.78 -26.63
C ALA A 177 105.90 82.57 -27.43
N LEU A 178 105.98 82.43 -28.76
CA LEU A 178 104.81 82.28 -29.63
C LEU A 178 104.23 80.85 -29.59
N SER A 179 105.09 79.83 -29.42
CA SER A 179 104.66 78.42 -29.31
C SER A 179 103.88 78.13 -28.02
N PHE A 180 104.19 78.83 -26.93
CA PHE A 180 103.51 78.65 -25.64
C PHE A 180 102.04 79.13 -25.69
N LEU A 181 101.78 80.28 -26.31
CA LEU A 181 100.44 80.85 -26.42
C LEU A 181 99.48 80.02 -27.30
N LEU A 182 99.99 79.40 -28.37
CA LEU A 182 99.17 78.59 -29.28
C LEU A 182 98.72 77.26 -28.64
N SER A 183 99.58 76.66 -27.80
CA SER A 183 99.30 75.38 -27.13
C SER A 183 98.16 75.46 -26.10
N LEU A 184 97.97 76.63 -25.47
CA LEU A 184 97.00 76.83 -24.39
C LEU A 184 95.55 76.93 -24.88
N VAL A 185 95.34 77.39 -26.12
CA VAL A 185 94.01 77.54 -26.73
C VAL A 185 93.44 76.20 -27.23
N LEU A 186 94.27 75.34 -27.83
CA LEU A 186 93.85 74.06 -28.40
C LEU A 186 93.34 73.04 -27.37
N VAL A 187 93.93 73.02 -26.17
CA VAL A 187 93.54 72.10 -25.08
C VAL A 187 92.15 72.43 -24.52
N SER A 188 91.83 73.72 -24.37
CA SER A 188 90.55 74.16 -23.81
C SER A 188 89.35 73.78 -24.69
N PHE A 189 89.51 73.85 -26.01
CA PHE A 189 88.46 73.50 -26.97
C PHE A 189 88.11 72.00 -26.96
N SER A 190 89.11 71.12 -26.80
CA SER A 190 88.91 69.66 -26.89
C SER A 190 88.15 69.08 -25.69
N VAL A 191 88.41 69.56 -24.48
CA VAL A 191 87.75 69.06 -23.25
C VAL A 191 86.24 69.39 -23.24
N SER A 192 85.86 70.57 -23.75
CA SER A 192 84.45 71.01 -23.75
C SER A 192 83.57 70.19 -24.71
N LYS A 193 84.07 69.86 -25.90
CA LYS A 193 83.29 69.18 -26.94
C LYS A 193 83.13 67.68 -26.70
N PHE A 194 84.16 67.01 -26.18
CA PHE A 194 84.20 65.55 -26.12
C PHE A 194 83.91 64.93 -24.74
N ILE A 195 83.82 65.73 -23.66
CA ILE A 195 83.54 65.20 -22.31
C ILE A 195 82.35 65.90 -21.63
N THR A 196 82.37 67.23 -21.55
CA THR A 196 81.43 67.95 -20.66
C THR A 196 79.98 67.94 -21.16
N LYS A 197 79.76 68.07 -22.48
CA LYS A 197 78.40 68.19 -23.05
C LYS A 197 77.60 66.88 -23.01
N PRO A 198 78.17 65.71 -23.36
CA PRO A 198 77.46 64.43 -23.29
C PRO A 198 77.00 64.03 -21.86
N ILE A 199 77.84 64.25 -20.84
CA ILE A 199 77.49 63.92 -19.44
C ILE A 199 76.31 64.75 -18.93
N MET A 200 76.24 66.02 -19.31
CA MET A 200 75.15 66.93 -18.89
C MET A 200 73.79 66.56 -19.51
N ASN A 201 73.79 65.95 -20.69
CA ASN A 201 72.56 65.45 -21.32
C ASN A 201 72.01 64.20 -20.62
N MET A 202 72.88 63.33 -20.10
CA MET A 202 72.48 62.14 -19.32
C MET A 202 71.88 62.52 -17.97
N GLU A 203 72.44 63.54 -17.32
CA GLU A 203 71.91 64.07 -16.06
C GLU A 203 70.49 64.64 -16.24
N LYS A 204 70.24 65.41 -17.31
CA LYS A 204 68.89 65.90 -17.64
C LYS A 204 67.89 64.80 -17.94
N ALA A 205 68.28 63.78 -18.72
CA ALA A 205 67.38 62.69 -19.07
C ALA A 205 67.02 61.83 -17.84
N ALA A 206 67.98 61.54 -16.96
CA ALA A 206 67.70 60.87 -15.69
C ALA A 206 66.75 61.69 -14.81
N GLY A 207 66.91 63.02 -14.75
CA GLY A 207 65.98 63.91 -14.03
C GLY A 207 64.56 63.94 -14.61
N GLN A 208 64.42 63.78 -15.93
CA GLN A 208 63.11 63.69 -16.59
C GLN A 208 62.41 62.33 -16.38
N ILE A 209 63.17 61.21 -16.36
CA ILE A 209 62.65 59.88 -15.98
C ILE A 209 62.15 59.92 -14.53
N ALA A 210 62.93 60.50 -13.62
CA ALA A 210 62.58 60.63 -12.20
C ALA A 210 61.35 61.52 -11.96
N SER A 211 61.06 62.46 -12.86
CA SER A 211 59.86 63.32 -12.81
C SER A 211 58.67 62.74 -13.58
N GLY A 212 58.75 61.48 -14.01
CA GLY A 212 57.63 60.73 -14.56
C GLY A 212 57.47 60.84 -16.07
N ASN A 213 58.43 61.41 -16.81
CA ASN A 213 58.43 61.41 -18.28
C ASN A 213 59.35 60.30 -18.81
N LEU A 214 58.74 59.22 -19.31
CA LEU A 214 59.46 58.03 -19.82
C LEU A 214 59.57 57.99 -21.36
N THR A 215 59.18 59.06 -22.05
CA THR A 215 59.25 59.16 -23.54
C THR A 215 60.56 59.72 -24.08
N ILE A 216 61.57 59.88 -23.23
CA ILE A 216 62.86 60.47 -23.59
C ILE A 216 63.84 59.44 -24.15
N ASP A 217 64.54 59.81 -25.23
CA ASP A 217 65.55 59.01 -25.91
C ASP A 217 66.91 59.75 -25.95
N ILE A 218 67.94 59.13 -25.36
CA ILE A 218 69.30 59.67 -25.34
C ILE A 218 70.09 59.10 -26.53
N GLU A 219 70.42 59.96 -27.50
CA GLU A 219 71.22 59.57 -28.67
C GLU A 219 72.70 59.31 -28.28
N ALA A 220 73.05 58.04 -28.04
CA ALA A 220 74.39 57.61 -27.64
C ALA A 220 75.29 57.26 -28.85
N LYS A 221 75.96 58.28 -29.43
CA LYS A 221 76.92 58.10 -30.54
C LYS A 221 78.35 57.88 -30.01
N GLY A 222 78.85 56.64 -30.07
CA GLY A 222 80.23 56.27 -29.69
C GLY A 222 80.35 54.86 -29.07
N GLU A 223 81.58 54.43 -28.82
CA GLU A 223 81.91 53.19 -28.08
C GLU A 223 82.57 53.45 -26.72
N ASP A 224 82.59 54.70 -26.28
CA ASP A 224 83.18 55.10 -25.00
C ASP A 224 82.22 54.85 -23.81
N GLU A 225 82.73 55.09 -22.60
CA GLU A 225 82.02 54.91 -21.34
C GLU A 225 80.76 55.79 -21.25
N ILE A 226 80.72 56.87 -22.00
CA ILE A 226 79.61 57.81 -22.06
C ILE A 226 78.47 57.20 -22.91
N ALA A 227 78.76 56.71 -24.11
CA ALA A 227 77.75 56.04 -24.94
C ALA A 227 77.14 54.80 -24.25
N SER A 228 77.93 54.06 -23.46
CA SER A 228 77.44 52.94 -22.65
C SER A 228 76.39 53.38 -21.60
N LEU A 229 76.64 54.51 -20.91
CA LEU A 229 75.73 55.05 -19.90
C LEU A 229 74.39 55.51 -20.50
N GLY A 230 74.41 56.13 -21.68
CA GLY A 230 73.19 56.54 -22.40
C GLY A 230 72.27 55.36 -22.76
N ARG A 231 72.85 54.26 -23.28
CA ARG A 231 72.10 53.02 -23.59
C ARG A 231 71.46 52.39 -22.35
N ALA A 232 72.15 52.41 -21.22
CA ALA A 232 71.63 51.88 -19.96
C ALA A 232 70.41 52.68 -19.43
N ILE A 233 70.45 54.01 -19.54
CA ILE A 233 69.33 54.87 -19.13
C ILE A 233 68.10 54.65 -20.03
N ASN A 234 68.28 54.52 -21.35
CA ASN A 234 67.17 54.20 -22.26
C ASN A 234 66.53 52.84 -21.93
N ARG A 235 67.34 51.82 -21.60
CA ARG A 235 66.83 50.49 -21.20
C ARG A 235 66.01 50.55 -19.91
N MET A 236 66.43 51.39 -18.95
CA MET A 236 65.68 51.63 -17.71
C MET A 236 64.33 52.32 -17.99
N ALA A 237 64.31 53.36 -18.83
CA ALA A 237 63.08 54.05 -19.23
C ALA A 237 62.07 53.09 -19.90
N SER A 238 62.56 52.25 -20.82
CA SER A 238 61.74 51.24 -21.50
C SER A 238 61.15 50.21 -20.53
N ASN A 239 61.95 49.66 -19.62
CA ASN A 239 61.47 48.68 -18.64
C ASN A 239 60.43 49.28 -17.68
N LEU A 240 60.60 50.54 -17.25
CA LEU A 240 59.62 51.24 -16.42
C LEU A 240 58.31 51.51 -17.19
N LYS A 241 58.41 51.88 -18.47
CA LYS A 241 57.26 52.05 -19.37
C LYS A 241 56.49 50.73 -19.53
N ASP A 242 57.18 49.62 -19.80
CA ASP A 242 56.56 48.30 -19.92
C ASP A 242 55.91 47.85 -18.61
N MET A 243 56.54 48.13 -17.46
CA MET A 243 55.98 47.83 -16.14
C MET A 243 54.68 48.63 -15.89
N LEU A 244 54.66 49.93 -16.18
CA LEU A 244 53.47 50.77 -16.01
C LEU A 244 52.34 50.37 -16.97
N MET A 245 52.64 50.02 -18.23
CA MET A 245 51.64 49.48 -19.15
C MET A 245 51.07 48.15 -18.67
N ARG A 246 51.91 47.26 -18.11
CA ARG A 246 51.45 46.02 -17.47
C ARG A 246 50.58 46.28 -16.25
N ILE A 247 50.96 47.20 -15.36
CA ILE A 247 50.15 47.54 -14.17
C ILE A 247 48.80 48.12 -14.59
N ARG A 248 48.76 48.99 -15.61
CA ARG A 248 47.49 49.52 -16.15
C ARG A 248 46.60 48.39 -16.68
N SER A 249 47.15 47.49 -17.50
CA SER A 249 46.42 46.33 -18.01
C SER A 249 45.91 45.39 -16.92
N VAL A 250 46.70 45.17 -15.85
CA VAL A 250 46.28 44.38 -14.68
C VAL A 250 45.17 45.09 -13.91
N THR A 251 45.24 46.41 -13.77
CA THR A 251 44.22 47.21 -13.05
C THR A 251 42.89 47.19 -13.80
N ASP A 252 42.92 47.34 -15.13
CA ASP A 252 41.72 47.19 -15.97
C ASP A 252 41.14 45.77 -15.85
N SER A 253 41.99 44.74 -15.84
CA SER A 253 41.57 43.34 -15.64
C SER A 253 40.98 43.09 -14.24
N VAL A 254 41.50 43.74 -13.19
CA VAL A 254 40.93 43.68 -11.83
C VAL A 254 39.57 44.37 -11.80
N SER A 255 39.42 45.53 -12.45
CA SER A 255 38.14 46.22 -12.57
C SER A 255 37.08 45.36 -13.28
N ASP A 256 37.42 44.79 -14.44
CA ASP A 256 36.52 43.87 -15.16
C ASP A 256 36.23 42.61 -14.33
N GLY A 257 37.23 42.09 -13.61
CA GLY A 257 37.08 40.99 -12.66
C GLY A 257 36.08 41.33 -11.54
N THR A 258 36.17 42.50 -10.93
CA THR A 258 35.25 42.96 -9.88
C THR A 258 33.81 43.10 -10.36
N VAL A 259 33.60 43.60 -11.59
CA VAL A 259 32.26 43.68 -12.21
C VAL A 259 31.67 42.29 -12.44
N ASN A 260 32.48 41.34 -12.96
CA ASN A 260 32.05 39.96 -13.16
C ASN A 260 31.73 39.26 -11.83
N ILE A 261 32.55 39.45 -10.79
CA ILE A 261 32.30 38.90 -9.46
C ILE A 261 31.04 39.54 -8.84
N ALA A 262 30.81 40.85 -9.00
CA ALA A 262 29.60 41.51 -8.52
C ALA A 262 28.33 40.94 -9.18
N SER A 263 28.38 40.71 -10.50
CA SER A 263 27.28 40.06 -11.23
C SER A 263 27.06 38.60 -10.77
N ALA A 264 28.14 37.85 -10.54
CA ALA A 264 28.06 36.50 -10.00
C ALA A 264 27.49 36.47 -8.57
N SER A 265 27.92 37.39 -7.70
CA SER A 265 27.38 37.61 -6.35
C SER A 265 25.88 37.87 -6.37
N ASP A 266 25.40 38.77 -7.23
CA ASP A 266 23.96 39.07 -7.38
C ASP A 266 23.16 37.83 -7.81
N LYS A 267 23.71 37.02 -8.74
CA LYS A 267 23.10 35.74 -9.14
C LYS A 267 23.04 34.75 -7.98
N VAL A 268 24.09 34.63 -7.17
CA VAL A 268 24.11 33.75 -5.98
C VAL A 268 23.12 34.25 -4.93
N LEU A 269 23.01 35.56 -4.70
CA LEU A 269 22.03 36.14 -3.77
C LEU A 269 20.59 35.87 -4.20
N LYS A 270 20.29 36.09 -5.49
CA LYS A 270 18.97 35.76 -6.07
C LYS A 270 18.68 34.26 -5.98
N GLY A 271 19.68 33.43 -6.27
CA GLY A 271 19.60 31.97 -6.13
C GLY A 271 19.32 31.52 -4.70
N ALA A 272 20.05 32.06 -3.71
CA ALA A 272 19.88 31.73 -2.30
C ALA A 272 18.51 32.18 -1.76
N ASN A 273 18.01 33.36 -2.16
CA ASN A 273 16.66 33.81 -1.81
C ASN A 273 15.57 32.94 -2.45
N LEU A 274 15.74 32.56 -3.73
CA LEU A 274 14.82 31.62 -4.39
C LEU A 274 14.84 30.26 -3.68
N GLN A 275 16.02 29.79 -3.29
CA GLN A 275 16.20 28.56 -2.53
C GLN A 275 15.47 28.63 -1.18
N HIS A 276 15.58 29.74 -0.44
CA HIS A 276 14.84 29.95 0.81
C HIS A 276 13.32 29.81 0.65
N ASN A 277 12.74 30.51 -0.33
CA ASN A 277 11.31 30.44 -0.61
C ASN A 277 10.86 29.04 -1.06
N THR A 278 11.70 28.33 -1.81
CA THR A 278 11.40 26.97 -2.25
C THR A 278 11.46 26.00 -1.08
N ILE A 279 12.39 26.17 -0.15
CA ILE A 279 12.49 25.36 1.07
C ILE A 279 11.25 25.51 1.96
N GLU A 280 10.72 26.73 2.14
CA GLU A 280 9.49 26.92 2.92
C GLU A 280 8.30 26.19 2.29
N LYS A 281 8.17 26.22 0.96
CA LYS A 281 7.14 25.45 0.24
C LYS A 281 7.34 23.95 0.40
N THR A 282 8.58 23.46 0.30
CA THR A 282 8.89 22.03 0.51
C THR A 282 8.58 21.59 1.94
N ALA A 283 8.85 22.44 2.94
CA ALA A 283 8.49 22.17 4.33
C ALA A 283 6.96 22.01 4.50
N GLY A 284 6.18 22.89 3.88
CA GLY A 284 4.72 22.78 3.86
C GLY A 284 4.22 21.48 3.21
N PHE A 285 4.80 21.07 2.07
CA PHE A 285 4.45 19.79 1.44
C PHE A 285 4.80 18.58 2.32
N ILE A 286 5.89 18.64 3.08
CA ILE A 286 6.27 17.56 4.01
C ILE A 286 5.33 17.49 5.20
N GLU A 287 4.83 18.62 5.69
CA GLU A 287 3.78 18.67 6.72
C GLU A 287 2.46 18.06 6.21
N GLU A 288 2.05 18.39 4.99
CA GLU A 288 0.90 17.75 4.33
C GLU A 288 1.10 16.23 4.16
N ILE A 289 2.32 15.78 3.80
CA ILE A 289 2.66 14.37 3.72
C ILE A 289 2.57 13.68 5.09
N ASP A 290 3.05 14.29 6.18
CA ASP A 290 2.94 13.68 7.52
C ASP A 290 1.48 13.50 7.96
N ASN A 291 0.64 14.51 7.68
CA ASN A 291 -0.81 14.43 7.91
C ASN A 291 -1.44 13.30 7.08
N SER A 292 -1.06 13.17 5.81
CA SER A 292 -1.52 12.07 4.96
C SER A 292 -1.06 10.70 5.47
N ILE A 293 0.18 10.56 5.92
CA ILE A 293 0.71 9.31 6.50
C ILE A 293 -0.09 8.94 7.76
N SER A 294 -0.38 9.92 8.62
CA SER A 294 -1.18 9.70 9.83
C SER A 294 -2.59 9.22 9.47
N SER A 295 -3.22 9.82 8.46
CA SER A 295 -4.56 9.41 8.00
C SER A 295 -4.56 7.99 7.42
N VAL A 296 -3.54 7.63 6.62
CA VAL A 296 -3.41 6.25 6.08
C VAL A 296 -3.15 5.24 7.20
N ALA A 297 -2.32 5.58 8.19
CA ALA A 297 -2.06 4.71 9.35
C ALA A 297 -3.35 4.45 10.15
N MET A 298 -4.13 5.48 10.46
CA MET A 298 -5.44 5.34 11.11
C MET A 298 -6.42 4.50 10.28
N SER A 299 -6.39 4.66 8.95
CA SER A 299 -7.24 3.87 8.04
C SER A 299 -6.84 2.39 8.04
N ALA A 300 -5.54 2.09 8.08
CA ALA A 300 -5.03 0.72 8.16
C ALA A 300 -5.40 0.06 9.50
N GLU A 301 -5.28 0.78 10.61
CA GLU A 301 -5.70 0.30 11.93
C GLU A 301 -7.21 0.01 11.95
N SER A 302 -8.04 0.93 11.45
CA SER A 302 -9.48 0.72 11.34
C SER A 302 -9.85 -0.46 10.44
N LEU A 303 -9.10 -0.67 9.35
CA LEU A 303 -9.29 -1.82 8.46
C LEU A 303 -8.94 -3.15 9.15
N SER A 304 -7.90 -3.15 10.00
CA SER A 304 -7.53 -4.33 10.80
C SER A 304 -8.64 -4.69 11.80
N VAL A 305 -9.14 -3.71 12.55
CA VAL A 305 -10.25 -3.93 13.51
C VAL A 305 -11.50 -4.43 12.79
N SER A 306 -11.88 -3.81 11.68
CA SER A 306 -13.04 -4.23 10.89
C SER A 306 -12.87 -5.65 10.31
N SER A 307 -11.64 -6.04 9.94
CA SER A 307 -11.34 -7.41 9.50
C SER A 307 -11.53 -8.43 10.63
N GLU A 308 -11.13 -8.11 11.86
CA GLU A 308 -11.29 -8.98 13.03
C GLU A 308 -12.78 -9.16 13.41
N GLU A 309 -13.56 -8.09 13.36
CA GLU A 309 -15.03 -8.13 13.52
C GLU A 309 -15.68 -8.99 12.43
N THR A 310 -15.30 -8.79 11.17
CA THR A 310 -15.83 -9.58 10.05
C THR A 310 -15.47 -11.06 10.20
N SER A 311 -14.24 -11.39 10.64
CA SER A 311 -13.81 -12.76 10.91
C SER A 311 -14.72 -13.45 11.94
N SER A 312 -15.02 -12.74 13.03
CA SER A 312 -15.92 -13.23 14.08
C SER A 312 -17.34 -13.51 13.55
N ALA A 313 -17.88 -12.58 12.75
CA ALA A 313 -19.19 -12.75 12.10
C ALA A 313 -19.23 -13.94 11.14
N ILE A 314 -18.13 -14.21 10.43
CA ILE A 314 -18.01 -15.37 9.52
C ILE A 314 -17.99 -16.70 10.27
N ILE A 315 -17.36 -16.77 11.46
CA ILE A 315 -17.40 -17.96 12.32
C ILE A 315 -18.82 -18.22 12.84
N GLU A 316 -19.53 -17.17 13.27
CA GLU A 316 -20.93 -17.29 13.70
C GLU A 316 -21.84 -17.70 12.53
N MET A 317 -21.60 -17.17 11.33
CA MET A 317 -22.30 -17.56 10.11
C MET A 317 -22.05 -19.03 9.76
N ALA A 318 -20.81 -19.52 9.87
CA ALA A 318 -20.48 -20.93 9.63
C ALA A 318 -21.25 -21.87 10.59
N THR A 319 -21.32 -21.50 11.87
CA THR A 319 -22.09 -22.24 12.87
C THR A 319 -23.60 -22.24 12.55
N SER A 320 -24.12 -21.10 12.09
CA SER A 320 -25.52 -20.98 11.67
C SER A 320 -25.83 -21.84 10.44
N ILE A 321 -24.93 -21.88 9.46
CA ILE A 321 -25.04 -22.72 8.26
C ILE A 321 -25.10 -24.21 8.64
N GLU A 322 -24.25 -24.68 9.56
CA GLU A 322 -24.31 -26.05 10.08
C GLU A 322 -25.66 -26.36 10.73
N LYS A 323 -26.18 -25.43 11.55
CA LYS A 323 -27.47 -25.61 12.21
C LYS A 323 -28.65 -25.65 11.24
N VAL A 324 -28.59 -24.89 10.15
CA VAL A 324 -29.59 -24.96 9.06
C VAL A 324 -29.49 -26.28 8.30
N ALA A 325 -28.27 -26.76 8.03
CA ALA A 325 -28.05 -28.06 7.37
C ALA A 325 -28.61 -29.22 8.21
N GLU A 326 -28.36 -29.20 9.52
CA GLU A 326 -28.92 -30.19 10.46
C GLU A 326 -30.45 -30.10 10.51
N SER A 327 -31.02 -28.90 10.55
CA SER A 327 -32.47 -28.71 10.53
C SER A 327 -33.11 -29.25 9.25
N ALA A 328 -32.45 -29.10 8.09
CA ALA A 328 -32.90 -29.66 6.82
C ALA A 328 -32.91 -31.20 6.85
N ASN A 329 -31.90 -31.81 7.49
CA ASN A 329 -31.84 -33.26 7.69
C ASN A 329 -32.99 -33.76 8.59
N VAL A 330 -33.23 -33.08 9.72
CA VAL A 330 -34.37 -33.37 10.60
C VAL A 330 -35.70 -33.25 9.85
N PHE A 331 -35.90 -32.19 9.06
CA PHE A 331 -37.11 -32.04 8.22
C PHE A 331 -37.29 -33.20 7.23
N SER A 332 -36.21 -33.70 6.62
CA SER A 332 -36.28 -34.83 5.69
C SER A 332 -36.72 -36.11 6.40
N ILE A 333 -36.24 -36.35 7.62
CA ILE A 333 -36.64 -37.50 8.43
C ILE A 333 -38.10 -37.36 8.84
N SER A 334 -38.52 -36.20 9.38
CA SER A 334 -39.91 -35.95 9.75
C SER A 334 -40.87 -36.06 8.56
N ALA A 335 -40.45 -35.67 7.36
CA ALA A 335 -41.22 -35.89 6.14
C ALA A 335 -41.36 -37.39 5.82
N SER A 336 -40.31 -38.19 6.03
CA SER A 336 -40.39 -39.64 5.87
C SER A 336 -41.35 -40.29 6.88
N ASP A 337 -41.30 -39.86 8.14
CA ASP A 337 -42.21 -40.36 9.19
C ASP A 337 -43.67 -40.00 8.85
N ALA A 338 -43.91 -38.76 8.41
CA ALA A 338 -45.21 -38.33 7.94
C ALA A 338 -45.69 -39.20 6.76
N ALA A 339 -44.82 -39.52 5.79
CA ALA A 339 -45.17 -40.41 4.67
C ALA A 339 -45.73 -41.75 5.18
N SER A 340 -45.03 -42.38 6.12
CA SER A 340 -45.44 -43.66 6.71
C SER A 340 -46.79 -43.55 7.41
N SER A 341 -47.02 -42.50 8.21
CA SER A 341 -48.31 -42.28 8.88
C SER A 341 -49.45 -42.05 7.87
N ILE A 342 -49.17 -41.41 6.74
CA ILE A 342 -50.15 -41.21 5.68
C ILE A 342 -50.48 -42.52 4.95
N GLU A 343 -49.51 -43.40 4.73
CA GLU A 343 -49.75 -44.74 4.17
C GLU A 343 -50.64 -45.59 5.08
N GLU A 344 -50.38 -45.55 6.40
CA GLU A 344 -51.23 -46.22 7.40
C GLU A 344 -52.65 -45.61 7.43
N MET A 345 -52.75 -44.28 7.32
CA MET A 345 -54.05 -43.60 7.19
C MET A 345 -54.79 -44.02 5.91
N ALA A 346 -54.09 -44.21 4.78
CA ALA A 346 -54.72 -44.67 3.55
C ALA A 346 -55.27 -46.11 3.70
N ALA A 347 -54.57 -46.98 4.44
CA ALA A 347 -55.05 -48.32 4.75
C ALA A 347 -56.31 -48.28 5.63
N THR A 348 -56.31 -47.50 6.71
CA THR A 348 -57.48 -47.36 7.60
C THR A 348 -58.70 -46.74 6.89
N ILE A 349 -58.49 -45.77 5.99
CA ILE A 349 -59.57 -45.22 5.14
C ILE A 349 -60.22 -46.33 4.29
N LYS A 350 -59.43 -47.27 3.78
CA LYS A 350 -59.94 -48.41 3.01
C LYS A 350 -60.76 -49.37 3.89
N GLU A 351 -60.27 -49.69 5.09
CA GLU A 351 -61.00 -50.52 6.05
C GLU A 351 -62.32 -49.88 6.49
N ILE A 352 -62.35 -48.56 6.69
CA ILE A 352 -63.59 -47.83 6.98
C ILE A 352 -64.57 -47.94 5.81
N ALA A 353 -64.10 -47.80 4.57
CA ALA A 353 -64.95 -47.94 3.40
C ALA A 353 -65.58 -49.33 3.31
N GLU A 354 -64.80 -50.40 3.54
CA GLU A 354 -65.31 -51.79 3.59
C GLU A 354 -66.32 -51.97 4.75
N SER A 355 -66.05 -51.38 5.92
CA SER A 355 -66.95 -51.43 7.07
C SER A 355 -68.28 -50.71 6.82
N LEU A 356 -68.28 -49.63 6.04
CA LEU A 356 -69.50 -48.91 5.65
C LEU A 356 -70.38 -49.73 4.71
N GLU A 357 -69.78 -50.48 3.77
CA GLU A 357 -70.54 -51.38 2.90
C GLU A 357 -71.24 -52.48 3.72
N LEU A 358 -70.53 -53.07 4.69
CA LEU A 358 -71.11 -54.06 5.61
C LEU A 358 -72.21 -53.46 6.48
N LEU A 359 -72.01 -52.26 7.03
CA LEU A 359 -73.00 -51.58 7.87
C LEU A 359 -74.25 -51.20 7.07
N SER A 360 -74.09 -50.78 5.81
CA SER A 360 -75.20 -50.50 4.90
C SER A 360 -76.04 -51.75 4.65
N ALA A 361 -75.39 -52.87 4.31
CA ALA A 361 -76.08 -54.14 4.08
C ALA A 361 -76.82 -54.64 5.33
N SER A 362 -76.18 -54.54 6.51
CA SER A 362 -76.81 -54.92 7.78
C SER A 362 -78.00 -54.02 8.15
N SER A 363 -77.94 -52.73 7.80
CA SER A 363 -79.06 -51.79 8.01
C SER A 363 -80.25 -52.12 7.12
N GLU A 364 -80.03 -52.45 5.85
CA GLU A 364 -81.08 -52.93 4.93
C GLU A 364 -81.71 -54.24 5.41
N GLU A 365 -80.90 -55.20 5.84
CA GLU A 365 -81.39 -56.48 6.40
C GLU A 365 -82.25 -56.27 7.65
N THR A 366 -81.81 -55.37 8.55
CA THR A 366 -82.57 -55.02 9.76
C THR A 366 -83.88 -54.33 9.40
N ALA A 367 -83.89 -53.42 8.42
CA ALA A 367 -85.12 -52.76 7.94
C ALA A 367 -86.13 -53.77 7.37
N SER A 368 -85.65 -54.76 6.59
CA SER A 368 -86.48 -55.85 6.08
C SER A 368 -87.07 -56.67 7.22
N SER A 369 -86.25 -57.05 8.20
CA SER A 369 -86.68 -57.82 9.38
C SER A 369 -87.75 -57.07 10.20
N LEU A 370 -87.61 -55.74 10.36
CA LEU A 370 -88.62 -54.92 11.05
C LEU A 370 -89.96 -54.89 10.32
N THR A 371 -89.95 -54.93 8.99
CA THR A 371 -91.17 -54.99 8.17
C THR A 371 -91.90 -56.32 8.39
N GLU A 372 -91.16 -57.43 8.48
CA GLU A 372 -91.71 -58.75 8.82
C GLU A 372 -92.25 -58.79 10.25
N ILE A 373 -91.48 -58.29 11.23
CA ILE A 373 -91.91 -58.22 12.64
C ILE A 373 -93.18 -57.36 12.77
N ASN A 374 -93.24 -56.21 12.11
CA ASN A 374 -94.43 -55.36 12.13
C ASN A 374 -95.68 -56.10 11.61
N SER A 375 -95.50 -56.92 10.57
CA SER A 375 -96.58 -57.74 10.01
C SER A 375 -97.02 -58.83 10.99
N ALA A 376 -96.06 -59.51 11.64
CA ALA A 376 -96.32 -60.54 12.65
C ALA A 376 -97.03 -59.96 13.89
N VAL A 377 -96.60 -58.79 14.39
CA VAL A 377 -97.28 -58.10 15.52
C VAL A 377 -98.73 -57.78 15.18
N LYS A 378 -99.00 -57.34 13.94
CA LYS A 378 -100.36 -57.06 13.47
C LYS A 378 -101.22 -58.32 13.35
N GLU A 379 -100.63 -59.45 12.98
CA GLU A 379 -101.31 -60.74 13.00
C GLU A 379 -101.66 -61.18 14.42
N VAL A 380 -100.73 -61.03 15.38
CA VAL A 380 -100.98 -61.33 16.81
C VAL A 380 -102.07 -60.40 17.38
N GLU A 381 -102.07 -59.12 17.02
CA GLU A 381 -103.12 -58.18 17.40
C GLU A 381 -104.50 -58.65 16.92
N ASN A 382 -104.63 -59.02 15.64
CA ASN A 382 -105.87 -59.56 15.08
C ASN A 382 -106.31 -60.85 15.78
N ASN A 383 -105.38 -61.78 16.02
CA ASN A 383 -105.67 -63.03 16.73
C ASN A 383 -106.16 -62.78 18.16
N ALA A 384 -105.63 -61.75 18.84
CA ALA A 384 -106.09 -61.34 20.16
C ALA A 384 -107.50 -60.74 20.12
N VAL A 385 -107.82 -59.90 19.11
CA VAL A 385 -109.18 -59.38 18.88
C VAL A 385 -110.18 -60.53 18.68
N GLU A 386 -109.84 -61.50 17.83
CA GLU A 386 -110.70 -62.65 17.56
C GLU A 386 -110.88 -63.53 18.80
N SER A 387 -109.82 -63.73 19.59
CA SER A 387 -109.86 -64.48 20.84
C SER A 387 -110.79 -63.85 21.89
N VAL A 388 -110.79 -62.51 21.99
CA VAL A 388 -111.74 -61.78 22.84
C VAL A 388 -113.18 -62.05 22.40
N ALA A 389 -113.47 -61.89 21.11
CA ALA A 389 -114.81 -62.09 20.57
C ALA A 389 -115.31 -63.53 20.75
N LEU A 390 -114.44 -64.53 20.55
CA LEU A 390 -114.77 -65.94 20.74
C LEU A 390 -115.04 -66.27 22.22
N ALA A 391 -114.18 -65.78 23.13
CA ALA A 391 -114.38 -65.98 24.56
C ALA A 391 -115.67 -65.31 25.05
N GLU A 392 -115.97 -64.09 24.63
CA GLU A 392 -117.24 -63.42 24.96
C GLU A 392 -118.45 -64.22 24.44
N LYS A 393 -118.37 -64.78 23.23
CA LYS A 393 -119.41 -65.67 22.70
C LYS A 393 -119.60 -66.93 23.54
N VAL A 394 -118.51 -67.61 23.93
CA VAL A 394 -118.58 -68.81 24.81
C VAL A 394 -119.18 -68.46 26.17
N THR A 395 -118.82 -67.30 26.73
CA THR A 395 -119.39 -66.80 28.00
C THR A 395 -120.90 -66.67 27.91
N VAL A 396 -121.41 -66.05 26.83
CA VAL A 396 -122.86 -65.90 26.59
C VAL A 396 -123.53 -67.26 26.37
N GLU A 397 -122.98 -68.11 25.50
CA GLU A 397 -123.60 -69.42 25.21
C GLU A 397 -123.61 -70.37 26.41
N ALA A 398 -122.51 -70.46 27.15
CA ALA A 398 -122.41 -71.29 28.35
C ALA A 398 -123.34 -70.79 29.46
N SER A 399 -123.42 -69.47 29.67
CA SER A 399 -124.26 -68.87 30.71
C SER A 399 -125.75 -68.90 30.36
N GLU A 400 -126.15 -68.39 29.18
CA GLU A 400 -127.56 -68.24 28.83
C GLU A 400 -128.21 -69.52 28.31
N LYS A 401 -127.48 -70.36 27.58
CA LYS A 401 -128.04 -71.61 27.04
C LYS A 401 -127.67 -72.80 27.91
N GLY A 402 -126.38 -72.98 28.18
CA GLY A 402 -125.86 -74.14 28.90
C GLY A 402 -126.41 -74.25 30.32
N MET A 403 -126.14 -73.25 31.17
CA MET A 403 -126.54 -73.29 32.58
C MET A 403 -128.06 -73.23 32.75
N ASN A 404 -128.78 -72.47 31.93
CA ASN A 404 -130.25 -72.44 31.97
C ASN A 404 -130.86 -73.79 31.59
N ALA A 405 -130.34 -74.48 30.56
CA ALA A 405 -130.80 -75.81 30.20
C ALA A 405 -130.49 -76.85 31.31
N ALA A 406 -129.31 -76.77 31.92
CA ALA A 406 -128.95 -77.64 33.05
C ALA A 406 -129.83 -77.39 34.28
N ASN A 407 -130.10 -76.13 34.62
CA ASN A 407 -131.02 -75.77 35.72
C ASN A 407 -132.45 -76.25 35.44
N ALA A 408 -132.94 -76.09 34.20
CA ALA A 408 -134.25 -76.61 33.79
C ALA A 408 -134.31 -78.14 33.90
N ALA A 409 -133.23 -78.84 33.53
CA ALA A 409 -133.14 -80.29 33.67
C ALA A 409 -133.09 -80.73 35.15
N ILE A 410 -132.39 -80.01 36.04
CA ILE A 410 -132.42 -80.28 37.49
C ILE A 410 -133.85 -80.14 38.03
N LYS A 411 -134.56 -79.07 37.66
CA LYS A 411 -135.96 -78.88 38.05
C LYS A 411 -136.83 -80.01 37.52
N GLY A 412 -136.68 -80.39 36.25
CA GLY A 412 -137.41 -81.51 35.66
C GLY A 412 -137.13 -82.84 36.36
N MET A 413 -135.90 -83.09 36.83
CA MET A 413 -135.59 -84.29 37.62
C MET A 413 -136.27 -84.26 39.00
N ASP A 414 -136.39 -83.08 39.62
CA ASP A 414 -137.13 -82.92 40.88
C ASP A 414 -138.64 -83.17 40.69
N ASP A 415 -139.22 -82.63 39.62
CA ASP A 415 -140.62 -82.86 39.25
C ASP A 415 -140.91 -84.36 38.98
N ILE A 416 -139.98 -85.06 38.30
CA ILE A 416 -140.07 -86.51 38.08
C ILE A 416 -139.95 -87.27 39.42
N LYS A 417 -139.00 -86.88 40.29
CA LYS A 417 -138.83 -87.51 41.61
C LYS A 417 -140.11 -87.39 42.43
N GLN A 418 -140.73 -86.21 42.45
CA GLN A 418 -142.00 -85.98 43.15
C GLN A 418 -143.13 -86.84 42.55
N SER A 419 -143.21 -86.91 41.22
CA SER A 419 -144.24 -87.70 40.52
C SER A 419 -144.11 -89.21 40.77
N VAL A 420 -142.90 -89.74 40.72
CA VAL A 420 -142.63 -91.17 41.01
C VAL A 420 -142.86 -91.47 42.49
N GLY A 421 -142.52 -90.55 43.40
CA GLY A 421 -142.82 -90.67 44.83
C GLY A 421 -144.34 -90.72 45.10
N ALA A 422 -145.10 -89.83 44.47
CA ALA A 422 -146.57 -89.83 44.58
C ALA A 422 -147.18 -91.11 44.00
N LEU A 423 -146.65 -91.62 42.88
CA LEU A 423 -147.07 -92.89 42.28
C LEU A 423 -146.82 -94.07 43.25
N ALA A 424 -145.65 -94.13 43.87
CA ALA A 424 -145.31 -95.16 44.86
C ALA A 424 -146.29 -95.14 46.05
N GLU A 425 -146.69 -93.96 46.53
CA GLU A 425 -147.66 -93.82 47.62
C GLU A 425 -149.06 -94.33 47.23
N VAL A 426 -149.53 -94.02 46.01
CA VAL A 426 -150.82 -94.49 45.49
C VAL A 426 -150.82 -96.02 45.38
N ILE A 427 -149.76 -96.62 44.85
CA ILE A 427 -149.62 -98.07 44.70
C ILE A 427 -149.54 -98.74 46.07
N ASN A 428 -148.81 -98.17 47.03
CA ASN A 428 -148.75 -98.69 48.38
C ASN A 428 -150.14 -98.69 49.06
N ARG A 429 -150.94 -97.63 48.84
CA ARG A 429 -152.33 -97.57 49.32
C ARG A 429 -153.22 -98.62 48.64
N LEU A 430 -153.00 -98.91 47.36
CA LEU A 430 -153.68 -100.01 46.66
C LEU A 430 -153.28 -101.38 47.24
N GLY A 431 -152.01 -101.57 47.57
CA GLY A 431 -151.50 -102.77 48.26
C GLY A 431 -152.20 -102.99 49.59
N LYS A 432 -152.31 -101.96 50.44
CA LYS A 432 -153.04 -102.02 51.72
C LYS A 432 -154.53 -102.36 51.53
N ARG A 433 -155.20 -101.73 50.56
CA ARG A 433 -156.61 -102.06 50.25
C ARG A 433 -156.77 -103.51 49.75
N SER A 434 -155.79 -104.02 49.02
CA SER A 434 -155.79 -105.41 48.55
C SER A 434 -155.57 -106.39 49.71
N GLU A 435 -154.81 -106.00 50.73
CA GLU A 435 -154.66 -106.76 51.99
C GLU A 435 -155.98 -106.84 52.78
N GLU A 436 -156.69 -105.71 52.90
CA GLU A 436 -158.03 -105.66 53.50
C GLU A 436 -159.03 -106.57 52.76
N ILE A 437 -159.01 -106.56 51.42
CA ILE A 437 -159.86 -107.46 50.61
C ILE A 437 -159.49 -108.92 50.85
N GLY A 438 -158.20 -109.25 50.93
CA GLY A 438 -157.73 -110.60 51.25
C GLY A 438 -158.27 -111.11 52.59
N GLN A 439 -158.31 -110.25 53.62
CA GLN A 439 -158.92 -110.59 54.91
C GLN A 439 -160.42 -110.87 54.80
N ILE A 440 -161.16 -110.07 54.01
CA ILE A 440 -162.59 -110.29 53.77
C ILE A 440 -162.82 -111.63 53.06
N LEU A 441 -162.00 -111.98 52.08
CA LEU A 441 -162.11 -113.26 51.35
C LEU A 441 -161.92 -114.46 52.27
N ASN A 442 -161.00 -114.39 53.25
CA ASN A 442 -160.84 -115.45 54.24
C ASN A 442 -162.12 -115.67 55.06
N VAL A 443 -162.79 -114.58 55.47
CA VAL A 443 -164.08 -114.66 56.18
C VAL A 443 -165.17 -115.25 55.27
N ILE A 444 -165.23 -114.86 54.00
CA ILE A 444 -166.21 -115.41 53.05
C ILE A 444 -165.97 -116.91 52.81
N ALA A 445 -164.71 -117.34 52.70
CA ALA A 445 -164.36 -118.74 52.55
C ALA A 445 -164.79 -119.56 53.79
N GLU A 446 -164.56 -119.03 55.00
CA GLU A 446 -165.03 -119.64 56.24
C GLU A 446 -166.55 -119.75 56.31
N VAL A 447 -167.28 -118.69 55.91
CA VAL A 447 -168.75 -118.70 55.84
C VAL A 447 -169.25 -119.71 54.80
N ALA A 448 -168.60 -119.80 53.64
CA ALA A 448 -168.94 -120.77 52.61
C ALA A 448 -168.71 -122.22 53.08
N ASP A 449 -167.62 -122.50 53.78
CA ASP A 449 -167.33 -123.82 54.35
C ASP A 449 -168.32 -124.19 55.47
N GLN A 450 -168.68 -123.23 56.33
CA GLN A 450 -169.76 -123.41 57.32
C GLN A 450 -171.12 -123.68 56.66
N THR A 451 -171.44 -122.94 55.59
CA THR A 451 -172.70 -123.11 54.83
C THR A 451 -172.75 -124.48 54.14
N ASN A 452 -171.62 -124.97 53.62
CA ASN A 452 -171.49 -126.31 53.04
C ASN A 452 -171.72 -127.42 54.08
N LEU A 453 -171.21 -127.25 55.31
CA LEU A 453 -171.45 -128.19 56.43
C LEU A 453 -172.91 -128.18 56.91
N LEU A 454 -173.52 -126.99 57.02
CA LEU A 454 -174.94 -126.86 57.36
C LEU A 454 -175.83 -127.50 56.29
N ALA A 455 -175.51 -127.28 55.01
CA ALA A 455 -176.21 -127.87 53.89
C ALA A 455 -176.04 -129.40 53.83
N LEU A 456 -174.85 -129.92 54.15
CA LEU A 456 -174.61 -131.36 54.28
C LEU A 456 -175.45 -131.98 55.40
N ASN A 457 -175.52 -131.34 56.58
CA ASN A 457 -176.36 -131.78 57.68
C ASN A 457 -177.86 -131.75 57.30
N ALA A 458 -178.29 -130.71 56.59
CA ALA A 458 -179.66 -130.60 56.08
C ALA A 458 -179.98 -131.69 55.03
N ALA A 459 -179.03 -132.03 54.14
CA ALA A 459 -179.19 -133.10 53.15
C ALA A 459 -179.25 -134.50 53.81
N ILE A 460 -178.46 -134.74 54.87
CA ILE A 460 -178.51 -135.98 55.66
C ILE A 460 -179.88 -136.12 56.35
N LEU A 461 -180.35 -135.07 57.03
CA LEU A 461 -181.65 -135.06 57.69
C LEU A 461 -182.80 -135.25 56.71
N ALA A 462 -182.70 -134.65 55.52
CA ALA A 462 -183.68 -134.82 54.45
C ALA A 462 -183.69 -136.25 53.85
N ALA A 463 -182.53 -136.89 53.71
CA ALA A 463 -182.44 -138.31 53.32
C ALA A 463 -183.02 -139.25 54.40
N GLN A 464 -182.88 -138.88 55.67
CA GLN A 464 -183.40 -139.64 56.82
C GLN A 464 -184.94 -139.57 56.94
N ALA A 465 -185.57 -138.53 56.39
CA ALA A 465 -187.03 -138.33 56.38
C ALA A 465 -187.79 -139.08 55.26
N GLY A 466 -187.10 -139.89 54.44
CA GLY A 466 -187.72 -140.73 53.41
C GLY A 466 -188.51 -139.96 52.35
N GLU A 467 -189.68 -140.48 51.91
CA GLU A 467 -190.51 -139.89 50.84
C GLU A 467 -190.90 -138.41 51.09
N HIS A 468 -191.00 -137.97 52.35
CA HIS A 468 -191.36 -136.58 52.70
C HIS A 468 -190.18 -135.59 52.65
N GLY A 469 -188.93 -136.07 52.66
CA GLY A 469 -187.73 -135.23 52.67
C GLY A 469 -187.17 -134.90 51.28
N LYS A 470 -187.68 -135.53 50.22
CA LYS A 470 -187.16 -135.39 48.83
C LYS A 470 -187.07 -133.93 48.36
N SER A 471 -188.07 -133.10 48.63
CA SER A 471 -188.08 -131.68 48.21
C SER A 471 -187.03 -130.86 48.95
N PHE A 472 -186.78 -131.16 50.23
CA PHE A 472 -185.79 -130.48 51.07
C PHE A 472 -184.37 -130.94 50.76
N ALA A 473 -184.18 -132.22 50.43
CA ALA A 473 -182.89 -132.78 50.02
C ALA A 473 -182.35 -132.06 48.77
N VAL A 474 -183.23 -131.78 47.79
CA VAL A 474 -182.85 -131.02 46.58
C VAL A 474 -182.38 -129.60 46.91
N VAL A 475 -183.07 -128.89 47.82
CA VAL A 475 -182.65 -127.54 48.23
C VAL A 475 -181.34 -127.57 49.03
N ALA A 476 -181.17 -128.55 49.91
CA ALA A 476 -179.94 -128.71 50.68
C ALA A 476 -178.75 -129.07 49.78
N ASP A 477 -178.92 -129.94 48.80
CA ASP A 477 -177.90 -130.24 47.79
C ASP A 477 -177.58 -129.03 46.91
N GLU A 478 -178.58 -128.18 46.58
CA GLU A 478 -178.35 -126.92 45.85
C GLU A 478 -177.58 -125.90 46.68
N ILE A 479 -177.87 -125.74 47.99
CA ILE A 479 -177.11 -124.86 48.89
C ILE A 479 -175.69 -125.39 49.09
N LYS A 480 -175.51 -126.70 49.21
CA LYS A 480 -174.19 -127.35 49.31
C LYS A 480 -173.37 -127.10 48.03
N SER A 481 -174.00 -127.27 46.86
CA SER A 481 -173.41 -126.95 45.56
C SER A 481 -173.04 -125.46 45.45
N LEU A 482 -173.93 -124.56 45.89
CA LEU A 482 -173.71 -123.10 45.85
C LEU A 482 -172.60 -122.67 46.82
N ALA A 483 -172.55 -123.24 48.02
CA ALA A 483 -171.49 -123.00 49.00
C ALA A 483 -170.14 -123.55 48.52
N GLY A 484 -170.13 -124.73 47.88
CA GLY A 484 -168.95 -125.28 47.20
C GLY A 484 -168.45 -124.38 46.07
N LYS A 485 -169.36 -123.89 45.19
CA LYS A 485 -169.03 -122.89 44.17
C LYS A 485 -168.51 -121.58 44.78
N THR A 486 -169.11 -121.11 45.87
CA THR A 486 -168.70 -119.88 46.57
C THR A 486 -167.32 -120.04 47.20
N SER A 487 -167.01 -121.17 47.84
CA SER A 487 -165.68 -121.48 48.40
C SER A 487 -164.62 -121.56 47.30
N LEU A 488 -164.93 -122.23 46.18
CA LEU A 488 -164.05 -122.29 45.00
C LEU A 488 -163.79 -120.91 44.39
N SER A 489 -164.83 -120.11 44.12
CA SER A 489 -164.67 -118.76 43.57
C SER A 489 -163.96 -117.82 44.55
N THR A 490 -164.16 -117.98 45.86
CA THR A 490 -163.45 -117.17 46.87
C THR A 490 -161.96 -117.50 46.89
N LYS A 491 -161.58 -118.78 46.72
CA LYS A 491 -160.17 -119.19 46.55
C LYS A 491 -159.55 -118.65 45.26
N GLU A 492 -160.30 -118.63 44.16
CA GLU A 492 -159.85 -118.02 42.90
C GLU A 492 -159.61 -116.51 43.07
N ILE A 493 -160.55 -115.79 43.70
CA ILE A 493 -160.39 -114.35 43.98
C ILE A 493 -159.24 -114.12 44.97
N ALA A 494 -159.06 -114.97 45.98
CA ALA A 494 -157.93 -114.87 46.91
C ALA A 494 -156.59 -115.02 46.17
N SER A 495 -156.48 -115.97 45.24
CA SER A 495 -155.29 -116.12 44.39
C SER A 495 -155.04 -114.89 43.49
N LEU A 496 -156.11 -114.26 42.97
CA LEU A 496 -155.99 -113.01 42.20
C LEU A 496 -155.54 -111.85 43.10
N VAL A 497 -156.07 -111.74 44.32
CA VAL A 497 -155.68 -110.70 45.28
C VAL A 497 -154.24 -110.88 45.74
N ASP A 498 -153.79 -112.11 46.00
CA ASP A 498 -152.38 -112.41 46.30
C ASP A 498 -151.47 -112.00 45.14
N SER A 499 -151.91 -112.24 43.89
CA SER A 499 -151.19 -111.80 42.69
C SER A 499 -151.11 -110.27 42.63
N VAL A 500 -152.21 -109.55 42.85
CA VAL A 500 -152.24 -108.08 42.92
C VAL A 500 -151.37 -107.53 44.05
N GLN A 501 -151.36 -108.17 45.22
CA GLN A 501 -150.47 -107.79 46.34
C GLN A 501 -148.99 -107.97 45.97
N SER A 502 -148.65 -109.06 45.29
CA SER A 502 -147.30 -109.31 44.81
C SER A 502 -146.88 -108.28 43.75
N GLU A 503 -147.74 -108.02 42.76
CA GLU A 503 -147.51 -107.02 41.72
C GLU A 503 -147.41 -105.59 42.26
N THR A 504 -148.20 -105.22 43.27
CA THR A 504 -148.13 -103.90 43.92
C THR A 504 -146.83 -103.75 44.72
N ARG A 505 -146.38 -104.77 45.45
CA ARG A 505 -145.05 -104.76 46.12
C ARG A 505 -143.92 -104.59 45.12
N ALA A 506 -143.93 -105.37 44.04
CA ALA A 506 -142.94 -105.24 42.96
C ALA A 506 -142.97 -103.85 42.32
N SER A 507 -144.16 -103.26 42.14
CA SER A 507 -144.31 -101.92 41.58
C SER A 507 -143.80 -100.80 42.50
N VAL A 508 -143.96 -100.93 43.82
CA VAL A 508 -143.37 -100.00 44.79
C VAL A 508 -141.84 -100.10 44.77
N GLU A 509 -141.27 -101.30 44.77
CA GLU A 509 -139.82 -101.52 44.69
C GLU A 509 -139.23 -100.90 43.39
N MET A 510 -139.91 -101.09 42.25
CA MET A 510 -139.51 -100.45 40.99
C MET A 510 -139.59 -98.92 41.06
N ALA A 511 -140.61 -98.35 41.72
CA ALA A 511 -140.74 -96.91 41.89
C ALA A 511 -139.61 -96.35 42.77
N GLU A 512 -139.24 -97.02 43.86
CA GLU A 512 -138.08 -96.67 44.70
C GLU A 512 -136.77 -96.71 43.92
N LYS A 513 -136.55 -97.76 43.12
CA LYS A 513 -135.41 -97.85 42.19
C LYS A 513 -135.44 -96.73 41.13
N GLY A 514 -136.63 -96.33 40.70
CA GLY A 514 -136.86 -95.18 39.83
C GLY A 514 -136.41 -93.87 40.46
N ILE A 515 -136.80 -93.61 41.71
CA ILE A 515 -136.35 -92.44 42.50
C ILE A 515 -134.82 -92.40 42.58
N GLY A 516 -134.18 -93.53 42.91
CA GLY A 516 -132.72 -93.61 42.97
C GLY A 516 -132.03 -93.33 41.63
N SER A 517 -132.68 -93.68 40.50
CA SER A 517 -132.16 -93.39 39.16
C SER A 517 -132.30 -91.90 38.80
N VAL A 518 -133.41 -91.28 39.19
CA VAL A 518 -133.65 -89.84 39.01
C VAL A 518 -132.69 -89.01 39.86
N GLU A 519 -132.40 -89.42 41.09
CA GLU A 519 -131.40 -88.75 41.94
C GLU A 519 -129.99 -88.82 41.35
N LYS A 520 -129.61 -89.97 40.79
CA LYS A 520 -128.35 -90.11 40.04
C LYS A 520 -128.32 -89.18 38.81
N GLY A 521 -129.43 -89.11 38.07
CA GLY A 521 -129.58 -88.18 36.94
C GLY A 521 -129.42 -86.72 37.38
N ALA A 522 -130.10 -86.31 38.45
CA ALA A 522 -129.99 -84.95 39.01
C ALA A 522 -128.55 -84.63 39.45
N LYS A 523 -127.82 -85.61 40.02
CA LYS A 523 -126.41 -85.44 40.39
C LYS A 523 -125.54 -85.20 39.15
N LEU A 524 -125.69 -85.99 38.09
CA LEU A 524 -124.94 -85.81 36.84
C LEU A 524 -125.20 -84.42 36.21
N VAL A 525 -126.45 -83.95 36.22
CA VAL A 525 -126.76 -82.61 35.69
C VAL A 525 -126.14 -81.50 36.56
N ARG A 526 -126.07 -81.67 37.88
CA ARG A 526 -125.31 -80.73 38.74
C ARG A 526 -123.83 -80.71 38.42
N GLU A 527 -123.22 -81.87 38.14
CA GLU A 527 -121.82 -81.96 37.71
C GLU A 527 -121.60 -81.21 36.38
N VAL A 528 -122.54 -81.32 35.41
CA VAL A 528 -122.53 -80.51 34.17
C VAL A 528 -122.56 -79.01 34.47
N ASN A 529 -123.41 -78.57 35.41
CA ASN A 529 -123.50 -77.17 35.80
C ASN A 529 -122.19 -76.63 36.41
N VAL A 530 -121.51 -77.44 37.24
CA VAL A 530 -120.18 -77.11 37.78
C VAL A 530 -119.15 -76.99 36.66
N ALA A 531 -119.16 -77.93 35.70
CA ALA A 531 -118.26 -77.87 34.56
C ALA A 531 -118.49 -76.62 33.68
N LEU A 532 -119.76 -76.26 33.43
CA LEU A 532 -120.11 -75.03 32.71
C LEU A 532 -119.65 -73.77 33.46
N LYS A 533 -119.73 -73.76 34.80
CA LYS A 533 -119.22 -72.65 35.60
C LYS A 533 -117.71 -72.51 35.47
N SER A 534 -116.96 -73.62 35.48
CA SER A 534 -115.51 -73.59 35.23
C SER A 534 -115.15 -73.12 33.81
N ILE A 535 -115.95 -73.47 32.80
CA ILE A 535 -115.79 -72.96 31.42
C ILE A 535 -116.01 -71.44 31.39
N LEU A 536 -117.04 -70.95 32.07
CA LEU A 536 -117.33 -69.51 32.15
C LEU A 536 -116.17 -68.74 32.79
N ASP A 537 -115.65 -69.22 33.92
CA ASP A 537 -114.53 -68.59 34.62
C ASP A 537 -113.25 -68.62 33.74
N SER A 538 -113.01 -69.72 33.02
CA SER A 538 -111.89 -69.85 32.07
C SER A 538 -112.04 -68.92 30.86
N SER A 539 -113.27 -68.71 30.40
CA SER A 539 -113.59 -67.81 29.29
C SER A 539 -113.33 -66.35 29.68
N HIS A 540 -113.76 -65.93 30.87
CA HIS A 540 -113.44 -64.61 31.41
C HIS A 540 -111.93 -64.37 31.52
N LEU A 541 -111.20 -65.34 32.06
CA LEU A 541 -109.74 -65.25 32.15
C LEU A 541 -109.10 -65.14 30.75
N SER A 542 -109.62 -65.88 29.76
CA SER A 542 -109.14 -65.80 28.37
C SER A 542 -109.37 -64.43 27.76
N THR A 543 -110.54 -63.82 27.97
CA THR A 543 -110.82 -62.44 27.55
C THR A 543 -109.83 -61.45 28.16
N GLU A 544 -109.52 -61.58 29.46
CA GLU A 544 -108.57 -60.70 30.14
C GLU A 544 -107.16 -60.84 29.56
N LYS A 545 -106.68 -62.07 29.34
CA LYS A 545 -105.35 -62.33 28.75
C LYS A 545 -105.26 -61.81 27.32
N ALA A 546 -106.29 -62.03 26.50
CA ALA A 546 -106.32 -61.53 25.13
C ALA A 546 -106.29 -59.99 25.08
N LYS A 547 -106.99 -59.29 25.99
CA LYS A 547 -106.90 -57.83 26.12
C LYS A 547 -105.50 -57.34 26.52
N ILE A 548 -104.80 -58.07 27.39
CA ILE A 548 -103.41 -57.76 27.74
C ILE A 548 -102.49 -57.91 26.51
N ILE A 549 -102.65 -58.99 25.74
CA ILE A 549 -101.89 -59.20 24.49
C ILE A 549 -102.13 -58.03 23.53
N GLN A 550 -103.38 -57.63 23.32
CA GLN A 550 -103.73 -56.53 22.42
C GLN A 550 -103.11 -55.18 22.82
N ARG A 551 -102.99 -54.92 24.13
CA ARG A 551 -102.27 -53.74 24.63
C ARG A 551 -100.76 -53.85 24.38
N ALA A 552 -100.18 -55.03 24.65
CA ALA A 552 -98.76 -55.28 24.44
C ALA A 552 -98.37 -55.17 22.95
N THR A 553 -99.18 -55.70 22.04
CA THR A 553 -98.93 -55.59 20.59
C THR A 553 -99.00 -54.14 20.09
N THR A 554 -99.89 -53.32 20.66
CA THR A 554 -99.94 -51.88 20.35
C THR A 554 -98.65 -51.17 20.81
N GLU A 555 -98.12 -51.52 21.99
CA GLU A 555 -96.83 -51.00 22.47
C GLU A 555 -95.66 -51.49 21.59
N GLU A 556 -95.63 -52.76 21.21
CA GLU A 556 -94.61 -53.33 20.31
C GLU A 556 -94.61 -52.62 18.94
N ALA A 557 -95.78 -52.37 18.36
CA ALA A 557 -95.90 -51.63 17.11
C ALA A 557 -95.29 -50.22 17.19
N TYR A 558 -95.46 -49.55 18.34
CA TYR A 558 -94.83 -48.25 18.59
C TYR A 558 -93.30 -48.35 18.68
N VAL A 559 -92.79 -49.38 19.37
CA VAL A 559 -91.34 -49.63 19.47
C VAL A 559 -90.73 -49.93 18.10
N ILE A 560 -91.38 -50.77 17.28
CA ILE A 560 -90.92 -51.09 15.92
C ILE A 560 -90.80 -49.84 15.05
N LYS A 561 -91.75 -48.91 15.18
CA LYS A 561 -91.67 -47.61 14.50
C LYS A 561 -90.43 -46.82 14.91
N GLN A 562 -90.10 -46.76 16.20
CA GLN A 562 -88.90 -46.08 16.68
C GLN A 562 -87.61 -46.73 16.17
N ILE A 563 -87.55 -48.07 16.14
CA ILE A 563 -86.38 -48.77 15.59
C ILE A 563 -86.25 -48.49 14.08
N THR A 564 -87.36 -48.44 13.34
CA THR A 564 -87.36 -48.10 11.90
C THR A 564 -86.82 -46.69 11.65
N GLU A 565 -87.22 -45.71 12.46
CA GLU A 565 -86.68 -44.34 12.42
C GLU A 565 -85.17 -44.33 12.73
N ALA A 566 -84.71 -45.11 13.72
CA ALA A 566 -83.30 -45.24 14.06
C ALA A 566 -82.46 -45.86 12.93
N ILE A 567 -82.97 -46.90 12.26
CA ILE A 567 -82.30 -47.53 11.10
C ILE A 567 -82.21 -46.57 9.91
N THR A 568 -83.25 -45.76 9.69
CA THR A 568 -83.20 -44.69 8.69
C THR A 568 -82.08 -43.69 9.00
N SER A 569 -81.96 -43.27 10.27
CA SER A 569 -80.88 -42.37 10.70
C SER A 569 -79.49 -42.99 10.57
N ILE A 570 -79.34 -44.30 10.84
CA ILE A 570 -78.09 -45.04 10.60
C ILE A 570 -77.73 -45.02 9.13
N SER A 571 -78.71 -45.23 8.23
CA SER A 571 -78.48 -45.19 6.78
C SER A 571 -78.01 -43.81 6.31
N GLU A 572 -78.58 -42.73 6.85
CA GLU A 572 -78.10 -41.36 6.60
C GLU A 572 -76.68 -41.14 7.13
N GLN A 573 -76.34 -41.65 8.32
CA GLN A 573 -74.98 -41.58 8.86
C GLN A 573 -73.98 -42.34 8.00
N VAL A 574 -74.33 -43.51 7.47
CA VAL A 574 -73.48 -44.28 6.54
C VAL A 574 -73.14 -43.44 5.31
N ASP A 575 -74.11 -42.74 4.71
CA ASP A 575 -73.86 -41.85 3.57
C ASP A 575 -72.93 -40.67 3.94
N HIS A 576 -73.14 -40.05 5.11
CA HIS A 576 -72.27 -38.99 5.61
C HIS A 576 -70.83 -39.45 5.83
N ILE A 577 -70.63 -40.59 6.47
CA ILE A 577 -69.30 -41.15 6.72
C ILE A 577 -68.66 -41.55 5.37
N SER A 578 -69.41 -42.13 4.44
CA SER A 578 -68.91 -42.46 3.09
C SER A 578 -68.36 -41.22 2.35
N LYS A 579 -69.08 -40.09 2.41
CA LYS A 579 -68.61 -38.81 1.85
C LYS A 579 -67.34 -38.32 2.55
N ALA A 580 -67.29 -38.39 3.88
CA ALA A 580 -66.12 -38.01 4.66
C ALA A 580 -64.89 -38.87 4.33
N THR A 581 -65.07 -40.20 4.24
CA THR A 581 -64.02 -41.15 3.85
C THR A 581 -63.45 -40.86 2.46
N LYS A 582 -64.31 -40.49 1.49
CA LYS A 582 -63.86 -40.07 0.15
C LYS A 582 -63.02 -38.79 0.17
N GLU A 583 -63.43 -37.78 0.93
CA GLU A 583 -62.65 -36.53 1.05
C GLU A 583 -61.34 -36.76 1.81
N GLN A 584 -61.35 -37.63 2.83
CA GLN A 584 -60.14 -38.00 3.58
C GLN A 584 -59.12 -38.73 2.68
N ASN A 585 -59.59 -39.59 1.77
CA ASN A 585 -58.71 -40.25 0.77
C ASN A 585 -58.03 -39.21 -0.13
N LYS A 586 -58.77 -38.21 -0.60
CA LYS A 586 -58.23 -37.11 -1.40
C LYS A 586 -57.24 -36.25 -0.61
N GLY A 587 -57.56 -35.94 0.65
CA GLY A 587 -56.66 -35.23 1.57
C GLY A 587 -55.35 -35.99 1.79
N SER A 588 -55.42 -37.31 2.00
CA SER A 588 -54.25 -38.17 2.14
C SER A 588 -53.30 -38.06 0.94
N LYS A 589 -53.82 -38.12 -0.30
CA LYS A 589 -53.02 -37.92 -1.52
C LYS A 589 -52.32 -36.57 -1.60
N LEU A 590 -53.01 -35.49 -1.23
CA LEU A 590 -52.40 -34.15 -1.20
C LEU A 590 -51.26 -34.06 -0.16
N ILE A 591 -51.39 -34.77 0.97
CA ILE A 591 -50.31 -34.81 1.96
C ILE A 591 -49.11 -35.60 1.44
N ILE A 592 -49.31 -36.71 0.70
CA ILE A 592 -48.20 -37.42 0.03
C ILE A 592 -47.42 -36.48 -0.89
N GLU A 593 -48.12 -35.71 -1.72
CA GLU A 593 -47.49 -34.73 -2.62
C GLU A 593 -46.73 -33.65 -1.85
N ALA A 594 -47.29 -33.15 -0.74
CA ALA A 594 -46.64 -32.15 0.11
C ALA A 594 -45.38 -32.70 0.79
N VAL A 595 -45.42 -33.94 1.28
CA VAL A 595 -44.29 -34.62 1.89
C VAL A 595 -43.13 -34.79 0.89
N GLU A 596 -43.43 -35.14 -0.35
CA GLU A 596 -42.41 -35.28 -1.39
C GLU A 596 -41.74 -33.94 -1.71
N ARG A 597 -42.53 -32.85 -1.77
CA ARG A 597 -41.97 -31.49 -1.92
C ARG A 597 -41.09 -31.08 -0.75
N ILE A 598 -41.43 -31.48 0.49
CA ILE A 598 -40.58 -31.20 1.66
C ILE A 598 -39.25 -31.93 1.55
N LYS A 599 -39.24 -33.20 1.11
CA LYS A 599 -37.99 -33.95 0.88
C LYS A 599 -37.11 -33.27 -0.16
N GLU A 600 -37.69 -32.83 -1.27
CA GLU A 600 -36.98 -32.10 -2.32
C GLU A 600 -36.43 -30.76 -1.81
N LEU A 601 -37.23 -30.01 -1.05
CA LEU A 601 -36.80 -28.75 -0.44
C LEU A 601 -35.67 -28.94 0.58
N SER A 602 -35.76 -29.94 1.46
CA SER A 602 -34.69 -30.31 2.39
C SER A 602 -33.40 -30.64 1.66
N HIS A 603 -33.49 -31.34 0.52
CA HIS A 603 -32.33 -31.63 -0.32
C HIS A 603 -31.71 -30.35 -0.90
N HIS A 604 -32.54 -29.42 -1.41
CA HIS A 604 -32.07 -28.13 -1.89
C HIS A 604 -31.41 -27.27 -0.81
N VAL A 605 -32.02 -27.19 0.38
CA VAL A 605 -31.45 -26.44 1.52
C VAL A 605 -30.09 -27.03 1.90
N ARG A 606 -29.97 -28.36 1.97
CA ARG A 606 -28.69 -29.02 2.27
C ARG A 606 -27.60 -28.66 1.26
N ASN A 607 -27.91 -28.68 -0.02
CA ASN A 607 -26.95 -28.29 -1.06
C ASN A 607 -26.55 -26.81 -0.93
N ALA A 608 -27.52 -25.91 -0.76
CA ALA A 608 -27.27 -24.48 -0.58
C ALA A 608 -26.42 -24.20 0.68
N THR A 609 -26.68 -24.89 1.79
CA THR A 609 -25.85 -24.79 3.01
C THR A 609 -24.43 -25.31 2.78
N GLY A 610 -24.26 -26.36 1.97
CA GLY A 610 -22.93 -26.85 1.58
C GLY A 610 -22.13 -25.80 0.78
N GLU A 611 -22.78 -25.16 -0.18
CA GLU A 611 -22.18 -24.05 -0.96
C GLU A 611 -21.87 -22.84 -0.09
N GLN A 612 -22.78 -22.43 0.80
CA GLN A 612 -22.55 -21.33 1.74
C GLN A 612 -21.41 -21.62 2.71
N SER A 613 -21.27 -22.87 3.19
CA SER A 613 -20.15 -23.27 4.05
C SER A 613 -18.81 -23.10 3.32
N SER A 614 -18.74 -23.53 2.06
CA SER A 614 -17.56 -23.31 1.20
C SER A 614 -17.30 -21.81 0.98
N GLY A 615 -18.34 -21.02 0.72
CA GLY A 615 -18.23 -19.57 0.56
C GLY A 615 -17.74 -18.86 1.83
N SER A 616 -18.25 -19.27 3.00
CA SER A 616 -17.84 -18.76 4.32
C SER A 616 -16.34 -18.99 4.55
N LYS A 617 -15.83 -20.19 4.21
CA LYS A 617 -14.40 -20.51 4.28
C LYS A 617 -13.55 -19.61 3.38
N GLN A 618 -14.00 -19.37 2.15
CA GLN A 618 -13.29 -18.48 1.21
C GLN A 618 -13.27 -17.02 1.70
N ILE A 619 -14.37 -16.55 2.30
CA ILE A 619 -14.43 -15.21 2.89
C ILE A 619 -13.46 -15.12 4.08
N SER A 620 -13.41 -16.15 4.94
CA SER A 620 -12.46 -16.22 6.06
C SER A 620 -11.00 -16.11 5.60
N GLU A 621 -10.62 -16.84 4.54
CA GLU A 621 -9.28 -16.71 3.93
C GLU A 621 -9.02 -15.29 3.38
N THR A 622 -10.02 -14.70 2.73
CA THR A 622 -9.91 -13.33 2.18
C THR A 622 -9.72 -12.29 3.28
N ILE A 623 -10.44 -12.41 4.39
CA ILE A 623 -10.31 -11.52 5.56
C ILE A 623 -8.92 -11.66 6.18
N GLY A 624 -8.39 -12.88 6.28
CA GLY A 624 -7.01 -13.10 6.72
C GLY A 624 -6.00 -12.35 5.85
N ASN A 625 -6.19 -12.36 4.53
CA ASN A 625 -5.34 -11.60 3.61
C ASN A 625 -5.49 -10.08 3.78
N VAL A 626 -6.71 -9.57 3.99
CA VAL A 626 -6.95 -8.12 4.23
C VAL A 626 -6.31 -7.67 5.54
N SER A 627 -6.44 -8.45 6.61
CA SER A 627 -5.79 -8.17 7.89
C SER A 627 -4.26 -8.11 7.72
N HIS A 628 -3.68 -9.07 7.00
CA HIS A 628 -2.25 -9.05 6.72
C HIS A 628 -1.82 -7.84 5.86
N GLN A 629 -2.62 -7.42 4.88
CA GLN A 629 -2.36 -6.22 4.10
C GLN A 629 -2.44 -4.94 4.94
N ALA A 630 -3.41 -4.85 5.86
CA ALA A 630 -3.52 -3.73 6.80
C ALA A 630 -2.26 -3.61 7.67
N GLU A 631 -1.74 -4.73 8.18
CA GLU A 631 -0.48 -4.79 8.93
C GLU A 631 0.71 -4.31 8.08
N GLN A 632 0.81 -4.75 6.82
CA GLN A 632 1.86 -4.30 5.90
C GLN A 632 1.79 -2.79 5.62
N ILE A 633 0.58 -2.23 5.43
CA ILE A 633 0.37 -0.80 5.23
C ILE A 633 0.77 -0.02 6.50
N ALA A 634 0.41 -0.52 7.68
CA ALA A 634 0.84 0.09 8.95
C ALA A 634 2.38 0.10 9.07
N GLY A 635 3.04 -0.99 8.71
CA GLY A 635 4.52 -1.04 8.66
C GLY A 635 5.13 -0.06 7.64
N ALA A 636 4.56 0.03 6.44
CA ALA A 636 5.03 0.94 5.40
C ALA A 636 4.84 2.42 5.78
N THR A 637 3.70 2.77 6.37
CA THR A 637 3.41 4.14 6.85
C THR A 637 4.33 4.53 8.01
N ALA A 638 4.65 3.62 8.93
CA ALA A 638 5.65 3.85 9.97
C ALA A 638 7.03 4.20 9.39
N ASN A 639 7.51 3.41 8.41
CA ASN A 639 8.77 3.70 7.71
C ASN A 639 8.74 5.03 6.94
N GLN A 640 7.61 5.37 6.32
CA GLN A 640 7.46 6.63 5.58
C GLN A 640 7.48 7.85 6.54
N ARG A 641 6.92 7.70 7.75
CA ARG A 641 6.98 8.72 8.81
C ARG A 641 8.42 8.97 9.26
N GLU A 642 9.23 7.93 9.38
CA GLU A 642 10.67 8.06 9.68
C GLU A 642 11.41 8.83 8.58
N ARG A 643 11.20 8.45 7.30
CA ARG A 643 11.78 9.17 6.16
C ARG A 643 11.33 10.63 6.07
N SER A 644 10.07 10.92 6.38
CA SER A 644 9.56 12.30 6.44
C SER A 644 10.35 13.14 7.45
N ARG A 645 10.64 12.60 8.64
CA ARG A 645 11.48 13.26 9.65
C ARG A 645 12.90 13.52 9.14
N GLU A 646 13.52 12.57 8.44
CA GLU A 646 14.85 12.78 7.84
C GLU A 646 14.85 13.91 6.79
N ILE A 647 13.77 14.01 6.00
CA ILE A 647 13.61 15.11 5.02
C ILE A 647 13.48 16.45 5.74
N VAL A 648 12.71 16.53 6.83
CA VAL A 648 12.62 17.75 7.66
C VAL A 648 14.00 18.19 8.15
N THR A 649 14.81 17.26 8.70
CA THR A 649 16.18 17.57 9.14
C THR A 649 17.09 18.03 7.98
N SER A 650 16.92 17.44 6.79
CA SER A 650 17.64 17.85 5.59
C SER A 650 17.23 19.26 5.14
N ILE A 651 15.94 19.58 5.18
CA ILE A 651 15.37 20.90 4.88
C ILE A 651 15.96 21.98 5.80
N GLU A 652 16.05 21.71 7.11
CA GLU A 652 16.69 22.63 8.07
C GLU A 652 18.16 22.90 7.73
N SER A 653 18.89 21.85 7.32
CA SER A 653 20.29 21.97 6.90
C SER A 653 20.44 22.83 5.65
N ILE A 654 19.58 22.64 4.63
CA ILE A 654 19.60 23.45 3.40
C ILE A 654 19.22 24.90 3.73
N LYS A 655 18.24 25.13 4.62
CA LYS A 655 17.84 26.48 5.07
C LYS A 655 19.02 27.23 5.70
N LYS A 656 19.82 26.53 6.52
CA LYS A 656 21.04 27.06 7.11
C LYS A 656 22.07 27.45 6.05
N ILE A 657 22.36 26.57 5.09
CA ILE A 657 23.32 26.81 3.98
C ILE A 657 22.89 28.02 3.12
N ALA A 658 21.60 28.14 2.81
CA ALA A 658 21.08 29.29 2.07
C ALA A 658 21.29 30.60 2.85
N GLY A 659 21.07 30.60 4.17
CA GLY A 659 21.36 31.74 5.04
C GLY A 659 22.85 32.11 5.09
N GLU A 660 23.73 31.12 5.21
CA GLU A 660 25.19 31.32 5.16
C GLU A 660 25.65 31.89 3.80
N SER A 661 25.04 31.43 2.70
CA SER A 661 25.33 31.92 1.35
C SER A 661 24.97 33.40 1.19
N VAL A 662 23.82 33.84 1.71
CA VAL A 662 23.42 35.26 1.72
C VAL A 662 24.42 36.10 2.52
N SER A 663 24.83 35.62 3.70
CA SER A 663 25.83 36.29 4.53
C SER A 663 27.18 36.44 3.80
N LEU A 664 27.67 35.35 3.19
CA LEU A 664 28.93 35.34 2.45
C LEU A 664 28.92 36.30 1.25
N VAL A 665 27.82 36.35 0.49
CA VAL A 665 27.68 37.29 -0.63
C VAL A 665 27.72 38.74 -0.16
N ASN A 666 27.12 39.06 1.00
CA ASN A 666 27.19 40.41 1.56
C ASN A 666 28.62 40.81 1.94
N THR A 667 29.41 39.90 2.51
CA THR A 667 30.84 40.12 2.77
C THR A 667 31.61 40.30 1.46
N MET A 668 31.33 39.47 0.45
CA MET A 668 31.99 39.54 -0.86
C MET A 668 31.71 40.86 -1.57
N ASN A 669 30.46 41.36 -1.54
CA ASN A 669 30.11 42.67 -2.08
C ASN A 669 30.84 43.83 -1.38
N THR A 670 31.12 43.71 -0.08
CA THR A 670 31.91 44.71 0.66
C THR A 670 33.36 44.71 0.21
N ALA A 671 33.96 43.52 0.03
CA ALA A 671 35.32 43.38 -0.48
C ALA A 671 35.47 43.89 -1.92
N ILE A 672 34.49 43.61 -2.79
CA ILE A 672 34.45 44.09 -4.18
C ILE A 672 34.48 45.62 -4.22
N LYS A 673 33.66 46.30 -3.39
CA LYS A 673 33.67 47.78 -3.30
C LYS A 673 35.04 48.32 -2.90
N SER A 674 35.71 47.67 -1.95
CA SER A 674 37.07 48.06 -1.53
C SER A 674 38.08 47.89 -2.69
N MET A 675 38.00 46.79 -3.43
CA MET A 675 38.88 46.53 -4.58
C MET A 675 38.64 47.53 -5.73
N GLU A 676 37.39 47.88 -5.99
CA GLU A 676 37.04 48.90 -7.00
C GLU A 676 37.63 50.27 -6.63
N GLU A 677 37.59 50.63 -5.35
CA GLU A 677 38.14 51.89 -4.83
C GLU A 677 39.68 51.92 -4.85
N GLU A 678 40.35 50.81 -4.52
CA GLU A 678 41.80 50.64 -4.66
C GLU A 678 42.27 50.68 -6.12
N ALA A 679 41.59 49.97 -7.03
CA ALA A 679 41.90 49.97 -8.46
C ALA A 679 41.76 51.38 -9.07
N LYS A 680 40.71 52.12 -8.70
CA LYS A 680 40.48 53.51 -9.13
C LYS A 680 41.57 54.45 -8.61
N THR A 681 42.03 54.25 -7.38
CA THR A 681 43.14 55.00 -6.78
C THR A 681 44.45 54.72 -7.51
N LEU A 682 44.73 53.46 -7.84
CA LEU A 682 45.94 53.06 -8.58
C LEU A 682 45.95 53.63 -10.01
N LEU A 683 44.81 53.60 -10.71
CA LEU A 683 44.65 54.23 -12.03
C LEU A 683 44.93 55.74 -12.00
N SER A 684 44.49 56.44 -10.94
CA SER A 684 44.76 57.86 -10.73
C SER A 684 46.26 58.17 -10.51
N GLU A 685 46.97 57.33 -9.76
CA GLU A 685 48.43 57.45 -9.57
C GLU A 685 49.20 57.17 -10.87
N LEU A 686 48.78 56.18 -11.66
CA LEU A 686 49.40 55.87 -12.95
C LEU A 686 49.27 57.03 -13.96
N GLN A 687 48.18 57.80 -13.91
CA GLN A 687 47.98 58.97 -14.80
C GLN A 687 48.99 60.10 -14.58
N LYS A 688 49.71 60.12 -13.45
CA LYS A 688 50.77 61.12 -13.19
C LYS A 688 52.04 60.86 -14.02
N PHE A 689 52.19 59.65 -14.59
CA PHE A 689 53.33 59.27 -15.42
C PHE A 689 53.01 59.44 -16.91
N LYS A 690 53.92 60.08 -17.64
CA LYS A 690 53.86 60.29 -19.09
C LYS A 690 54.65 59.17 -19.77
N VAL A 691 53.94 58.11 -20.15
CA VAL A 691 54.47 56.83 -20.66
C VAL A 691 54.32 56.72 -22.17
#